data_AF-A0A4Q7ZC57-F1
#
_entry.id   AF-A0A4Q7ZC57-F1
#
_cell.length_a   1.000
_cell.length_b   1.000
_cell.length_c   1.000
_cell.angle_alpha   90.00
_cell.angle_beta   90.00
_cell.angle_gamma   90.00
#
_symmetry.space_group_name_H-M   'P 1'
#
loop_
_entity.id
_entity.type
_entity.pdbx_description
1 polymer ?
#
loop_
_entity_poly.entity_id
_entity_poly.type
_entity_poly.pdbx_seq_one_letter_code
_entity_poly.pdbx_strand_id
1 'polypeptide(L)'
;MAAHADTALSAVAARYLRRMSVLWVVLLMAACGGGSSPEADQTIAALSACDQPAELDKFGNVTVPPEATNVTAPTYVEENRGLLTDLYPDIDTSTDAFYANQVCDPSIGGDEPPAEVPESDADKSAEIALEKFEQNEVPALVTNVAEHPLPPLSDFPAMPDAVCFTKTAGTEVKTPTPCNSKIFLDSSQPFEGRDIIYVHGLATEHLTARLNHPPSAMGPVYPANRVWPQDASEFLNTGGYFRTYAEDYWKSHIEEHLGQGWQWTPNDAAPVYQPKHNRYMLVAWSSNQRLAYAQDALMNQISQAILANKNVVTPPGYPANWDKPFCANGCILISHSTGSLIVSTAMAKAASEDYGKGGIQIAERMAAHISFNGAISGSRVATVGLVLGMAISLPVDASNVICDMFNVFLGITGNSTNSCNADTSYLANSVLVDLVPAVTQTVWGPLVNKTPVPTVTFAGGHPIGGYVVTSRFLPGVDDGVVTMDSACGNPNPVQPGLFAPSGVTVFSMIKAFDMTGFGGRLVRNSGVLTAEKNLKVPFPTPLYLAAACSPWLSPTGMVLPVVYAWASTPHDPRNRYHNHYSFVQSIAEHSHDGGKADWPSTLGDPASTQRHYLFFGDDNLEESRAVTDSTIYTRTIDTNGTHLVKPVPVREFVRGRQVGFNLPFKIKGCRQDGLANYYCKRWLWKRTYHLLDNWEQKQSSHYAYEFVGRR
;
A
#
# COMPACT_ATOMS: atom_id res chain seq x y z
N MET A 1 59.80 14.95 4.77
CA MET A 1 59.86 15.80 5.98
C MET A 1 58.49 15.74 6.62
N ALA A 2 58.23 15.13 7.79
CA ALA A 2 58.97 14.22 8.67
C ALA A 2 57.98 13.07 9.05
N ALA A 3 58.34 11.79 9.21
CA ALA A 3 59.04 11.17 10.37
C ALA A 3 58.34 11.51 11.72
N HIS A 4 57.93 10.60 12.62
CA HIS A 4 58.13 9.15 12.85
C HIS A 4 56.85 8.58 13.58
N ALA A 5 56.64 7.31 14.00
CA ALA A 5 57.46 6.09 14.18
C ALA A 5 56.61 4.80 13.91
N ASP A 6 57.12 3.62 14.30
CA ASP A 6 56.65 2.25 13.99
C ASP A 6 56.24 1.39 15.22
N THR A 7 55.46 0.31 14.97
CA THR A 7 55.39 -0.98 15.74
C THR A 7 54.88 -0.93 17.22
N ALA A 8 54.19 -1.94 17.80
CA ALA A 8 54.47 -3.38 17.81
C ALA A 8 53.38 -4.21 18.54
N LEU A 9 53.28 -5.52 18.20
CA LEU A 9 52.71 -6.66 18.97
C LEU A 9 51.22 -6.60 19.44
N SER A 10 50.36 -7.62 19.29
CA SER A 10 50.48 -9.09 19.40
C SER A 10 50.64 -9.65 20.82
N ALA A 11 49.69 -10.51 21.22
CA ALA A 11 49.58 -11.30 22.46
C ALA A 11 49.06 -10.60 23.74
N VAL A 12 48.34 -11.40 24.55
CA VAL A 12 47.50 -11.08 25.73
C VAL A 12 46.08 -10.60 25.31
N ALA A 13 45.03 -11.42 25.35
CA ALA A 13 44.60 -12.22 26.49
C ALA A 13 44.02 -13.62 26.15
N ALA A 14 44.80 -14.48 25.48
CA ALA A 14 44.50 -15.92 25.42
C ALA A 14 45.01 -16.63 26.71
N ARG A 15 44.33 -16.41 27.85
CA ARG A 15 44.55 -17.15 29.11
C ARG A 15 43.37 -16.97 30.09
N TYR A 16 42.36 -17.82 29.98
CA TYR A 16 41.86 -18.58 31.14
C TYR A 16 41.18 -19.88 30.66
N LEU A 17 41.70 -21.00 31.17
CA LEU A 17 41.41 -22.36 30.74
C LEU A 17 40.08 -22.86 31.34
N ARG A 18 39.28 -23.60 30.57
CA ARG A 18 39.15 -25.07 30.66
C ARG A 18 39.38 -25.65 32.07
N ARG A 19 38.27 -25.88 32.80
CA ARG A 19 37.95 -26.92 33.81
C ARG A 19 36.51 -26.58 34.28
N MET A 20 35.61 -27.50 34.60
CA MET A 20 35.68 -28.95 34.78
C MET A 20 34.32 -29.58 34.46
N SER A 21 34.27 -30.90 34.25
CA SER A 21 33.04 -31.66 33.97
C SER A 21 32.56 -32.46 35.20
N VAL A 22 31.34 -33.02 35.13
CA VAL A 22 30.81 -34.21 35.86
C VAL A 22 29.98 -34.00 37.16
N LEU A 23 28.84 -34.72 37.22
CA LEU A 23 27.92 -34.99 38.37
C LEU A 23 27.11 -33.78 38.91
N TRP A 24 25.79 -33.83 39.19
CA TRP A 24 24.91 -34.91 39.70
C TRP A 24 23.49 -34.94 39.07
N VAL A 25 22.70 -35.97 39.39
CA VAL A 25 21.40 -36.33 38.78
C VAL A 25 20.40 -36.87 39.85
N VAL A 26 19.10 -36.49 39.74
CA VAL A 26 17.86 -37.23 40.16
C VAL A 26 17.19 -37.09 41.57
N LEU A 27 15.83 -37.19 41.55
CA LEU A 27 14.78 -37.26 42.61
C LEU A 27 14.39 -35.95 43.34
N LEU A 28 13.11 -35.68 43.71
CA LEU A 28 11.86 -36.50 43.73
C LEU A 28 10.58 -35.65 43.48
N MET A 29 9.45 -36.29 43.15
CA MET A 29 8.14 -35.71 42.83
C MET A 29 7.23 -35.37 44.05
N ALA A 30 6.16 -34.59 43.77
CA ALA A 30 4.74 -34.90 44.05
C ALA A 30 3.93 -33.98 45.00
N ALA A 31 2.87 -33.37 44.46
CA ALA A 31 1.54 -33.19 45.10
C ALA A 31 0.48 -32.84 44.02
N CYS A 32 -0.77 -33.27 44.20
CA CYS A 32 -1.81 -33.26 43.16
C CYS A 32 -2.92 -32.22 43.37
N GLY A 33 -3.62 -31.87 42.29
CA GLY A 33 -4.92 -31.19 42.26
C GLY A 33 -5.07 -30.32 41.01
N GLY A 34 -6.07 -30.46 40.13
CA GLY A 34 -7.28 -31.28 40.21
C GLY A 34 -8.52 -30.46 39.87
N GLY A 35 -8.70 -30.08 38.61
CA GLY A 35 -9.85 -29.29 38.15
C GLY A 35 -10.00 -29.41 36.63
N SER A 36 -11.15 -29.90 36.18
CA SER A 36 -11.42 -30.22 34.78
C SER A 36 -12.12 -29.08 34.04
N SER A 37 -11.54 -28.64 32.94
CA SER A 37 -12.18 -27.87 31.87
C SER A 37 -11.88 -28.57 30.54
N PRO A 38 -12.81 -28.63 29.56
CA PRO A 38 -12.52 -29.15 28.23
C PRO A 38 -11.78 -28.08 27.41
N GLU A 39 -10.52 -27.83 27.74
CA GLU A 39 -9.63 -27.06 26.86
C GLU A 39 -9.35 -27.87 25.60
N ALA A 40 -9.45 -27.21 24.45
CA ALA A 40 -9.04 -27.77 23.18
C ALA A 40 -7.51 -27.87 23.18
N ASP A 41 -7.00 -29.08 23.45
CA ASP A 41 -5.57 -29.42 23.45
C ASP A 41 -5.02 -29.42 22.00
N GLN A 42 -5.02 -28.25 21.37
CA GLN A 42 -4.09 -27.93 20.30
C GLN A 42 -2.71 -27.81 20.94
N THR A 43 -2.05 -28.95 21.06
CA THR A 43 -0.66 -29.03 21.48
C THR A 43 0.16 -28.22 20.48
N ILE A 44 0.58 -27.01 20.89
CA ILE A 44 1.50 -26.16 20.13
C ILE A 44 2.78 -26.97 19.96
N ALA A 45 2.90 -27.62 18.79
CA ALA A 45 3.99 -28.51 18.50
C ALA A 45 5.26 -27.67 18.43
N ALA A 46 6.17 -27.86 19.40
CA ALA A 46 7.47 -27.20 19.43
C ALA A 46 8.13 -27.30 18.04
N LEU A 47 8.19 -26.15 17.34
CA LEU A 47 8.52 -26.07 15.93
C LEU A 47 9.81 -26.83 15.66
N SER A 48 9.75 -27.82 14.76
CA SER A 48 10.93 -28.58 14.39
C SER A 48 11.94 -27.60 13.76
N ALA A 49 13.22 -27.73 14.14
CA ALA A 49 14.27 -26.75 13.81
C ALA A 49 14.61 -26.69 12.30
N CYS A 50 13.73 -26.04 11.54
CA CYS A 50 13.55 -25.94 10.09
C CYS A 50 12.70 -27.05 9.44
N ASP A 51 11.69 -26.65 8.65
CA ASP A 51 10.95 -27.52 7.73
C ASP A 51 11.92 -28.26 6.79
N GLN A 52 11.59 -29.50 6.42
CA GLN A 52 12.46 -30.37 5.62
C GLN A 52 11.87 -30.60 4.22
N PRO A 53 12.61 -30.26 3.14
CA PRO A 53 12.19 -30.55 1.77
C PRO A 53 12.20 -32.06 1.52
N ALA A 54 11.40 -32.50 0.54
CA ALA A 54 11.53 -33.79 -0.09
C ALA A 54 12.74 -33.77 -1.04
N GLU A 55 13.47 -34.88 -1.13
CA GLU A 55 14.42 -35.08 -2.22
C GLU A 55 13.63 -35.37 -3.50
N LEU A 56 14.01 -34.76 -4.62
CA LEU A 56 13.40 -34.98 -5.92
C LEU A 56 14.41 -35.66 -6.86
N ASP A 57 13.94 -36.60 -7.68
CA ASP A 57 14.74 -37.16 -8.76
C ASP A 57 14.88 -36.18 -9.93
N LYS A 58 15.68 -36.55 -10.93
CA LYS A 58 15.90 -35.75 -12.15
C LYS A 58 14.66 -35.54 -13.04
N PHE A 59 13.52 -36.11 -12.66
CA PHE A 59 12.22 -36.00 -13.34
C PHE A 59 11.17 -35.31 -12.45
N GLY A 60 11.56 -34.78 -11.27
CA GLY A 60 10.66 -34.12 -10.32
C GLY A 60 9.87 -35.08 -9.42
N ASN A 61 10.11 -36.39 -9.47
CA ASN A 61 9.43 -37.34 -8.59
C ASN A 61 10.05 -37.32 -7.19
N VAL A 62 9.22 -37.48 -6.15
CA VAL A 62 9.70 -37.64 -4.78
C VAL A 62 10.56 -38.88 -4.65
N THR A 63 11.81 -38.69 -4.24
CA THR A 63 12.69 -39.75 -3.74
C THR A 63 12.46 -39.90 -2.24
N VAL A 64 11.94 -41.07 -1.83
CA VAL A 64 11.84 -41.46 -0.42
C VAL A 64 12.99 -42.42 -0.06
N PRO A 65 13.38 -42.53 1.22
CA PRO A 65 14.35 -43.55 1.65
C PRO A 65 13.93 -44.96 1.23
N PRO A 66 14.86 -45.87 0.87
CA PRO A 66 14.53 -47.24 0.45
C PRO A 66 13.73 -48.04 1.50
N GLU A 67 13.88 -47.71 2.78
CA GLU A 67 13.18 -48.32 3.90
C GLU A 67 11.80 -47.70 4.17
N ALA A 68 11.37 -46.72 3.35
CA ALA A 68 10.07 -46.07 3.47
C ALA A 68 8.92 -47.04 3.12
N THR A 69 7.96 -47.12 4.03
CA THR A 69 6.71 -47.86 3.89
C THR A 69 5.53 -46.89 3.97
N ASN A 70 4.33 -47.32 3.56
CA ASN A 70 3.11 -46.51 3.64
C ASN A 70 3.24 -45.10 3.01
N VAL A 71 3.98 -44.99 1.91
CA VAL A 71 4.18 -43.71 1.19
C VAL A 71 2.83 -43.21 0.69
N THR A 72 2.41 -42.03 1.14
CA THR A 72 1.16 -41.40 0.71
C THR A 72 1.33 -40.75 -0.66
N ALA A 73 0.24 -40.62 -1.43
CA ALA A 73 0.24 -39.67 -2.53
C ALA A 73 0.55 -38.25 -2.01
N PRO A 74 1.25 -37.39 -2.79
CA PRO A 74 1.53 -36.02 -2.36
C PRO A 74 0.25 -35.19 -2.22
N THR A 75 -0.08 -34.80 -0.98
CA THR A 75 -1.31 -34.06 -0.62
C THR A 75 -1.07 -32.55 -0.60
N TYR A 76 -2.05 -31.79 -1.08
CA TYR A 76 -2.11 -30.35 -0.85
C TYR A 76 -2.38 -30.07 0.65
N VAL A 77 -1.88 -28.94 1.14
CA VAL A 77 -1.99 -28.49 2.53
C VAL A 77 -2.31 -27.01 2.52
N GLU A 78 -3.27 -26.63 3.34
CA GLU A 78 -3.57 -25.24 3.68
C GLU A 78 -3.88 -25.19 5.18
N GLU A 79 -3.13 -24.39 5.92
CA GLU A 79 -3.09 -24.43 7.39
C GLU A 79 -2.94 -23.00 7.95
N ASN A 80 -3.91 -22.53 8.74
CA ASN A 80 -3.74 -21.37 9.62
C ASN A 80 -3.06 -21.84 10.91
N ARG A 81 -1.84 -21.39 11.14
CA ARG A 81 -1.00 -21.81 12.28
C ARG A 81 -1.19 -20.95 13.53
N GLY A 82 -2.00 -19.90 13.46
CA GLY A 82 -2.28 -19.00 14.58
C GLY A 82 -1.55 -17.66 14.47
N LEU A 83 -1.53 -16.93 15.59
CA LEU A 83 -0.94 -15.60 15.68
C LEU A 83 0.58 -15.65 15.63
N LEU A 84 1.17 -14.69 14.92
CA LEU A 84 2.62 -14.55 14.78
C LEU A 84 3.33 -14.33 16.13
N THR A 85 2.69 -13.65 17.07
CA THR A 85 3.17 -13.47 18.46
C THR A 85 3.29 -14.78 19.23
N ASP A 86 2.40 -15.72 18.96
CA ASP A 86 2.27 -16.96 19.73
C ASP A 86 3.19 -18.05 19.16
N LEU A 87 3.45 -17.98 17.85
CA LEU A 87 4.39 -18.83 17.12
C LEU A 87 5.86 -18.44 17.38
N TYR A 88 6.12 -17.16 17.63
CA TYR A 88 7.47 -16.61 17.83
C TYR A 88 7.59 -15.79 19.13
N PRO A 89 7.30 -16.37 20.32
CA PRO A 89 7.19 -15.63 21.58
C PRO A 89 8.51 -15.01 22.08
N ASP A 90 9.65 -15.50 21.61
CA ASP A 90 10.98 -14.99 21.93
C ASP A 90 11.47 -13.87 20.97
N ILE A 91 10.62 -13.45 20.02
CA ILE A 91 10.96 -12.47 18.98
C ILE A 91 9.94 -11.32 18.99
N ASP A 92 10.42 -10.07 18.87
CA ASP A 92 9.53 -8.93 18.66
C ASP A 92 8.94 -8.95 17.25
N THR A 93 7.71 -9.44 17.15
CA THR A 93 6.93 -9.51 15.90
C THR A 93 6.05 -8.28 15.68
N SER A 94 6.22 -7.20 16.45
CA SER A 94 5.45 -5.95 16.30
C SER A 94 5.70 -5.24 14.97
N THR A 95 6.89 -5.43 14.38
CA THR A 95 7.25 -4.95 13.04
C THR A 95 7.74 -6.10 12.18
N ASP A 96 7.86 -5.87 10.88
CA ASP A 96 8.36 -6.82 9.90
C ASP A 96 9.91 -6.87 9.84
N ALA A 97 10.62 -6.03 10.62
CA ALA A 97 12.08 -6.08 10.69
C ALA A 97 12.63 -7.43 11.23
N PHE A 98 11.79 -8.22 11.92
CA PHE A 98 12.17 -9.53 12.48
C PHE A 98 12.53 -10.59 11.43
N TYR A 99 12.06 -10.47 10.18
CA TYR A 99 12.37 -11.44 9.12
C TYR A 99 13.88 -11.63 8.89
N ALA A 100 14.66 -10.56 9.08
CA ALA A 100 16.12 -10.61 8.98
C ALA A 100 16.81 -11.53 10.01
N ASN A 101 16.08 -11.92 11.07
CA ASN A 101 16.57 -12.80 12.14
C ASN A 101 16.00 -14.23 12.06
N GLN A 102 15.25 -14.59 11.00
CA GLN A 102 14.72 -15.94 10.86
C GLN A 102 15.85 -16.96 10.65
N VAL A 103 15.88 -17.98 11.51
CA VAL A 103 16.92 -19.04 11.51
C VAL A 103 16.72 -20.05 10.38
N CYS A 104 15.51 -20.12 9.83
CA CYS A 104 15.09 -21.06 8.80
C CYS A 104 14.48 -20.31 7.61
N ASP A 105 14.69 -20.82 6.40
CA ASP A 105 13.92 -20.37 5.25
C ASP A 105 12.44 -20.76 5.44
N PRO A 106 11.49 -19.82 5.44
CA PRO A 106 10.08 -20.11 5.63
C PRO A 106 9.46 -20.85 4.44
N SER A 107 10.10 -20.82 3.26
CA SER A 107 9.57 -21.31 1.99
C SER A 107 10.44 -22.42 1.36
N ILE A 108 9.78 -23.43 0.78
CA ILE A 108 10.42 -24.57 0.11
C ILE A 108 10.05 -24.54 -1.37
N GLY A 109 11.05 -24.55 -2.24
CA GLY A 109 10.90 -24.40 -3.69
C GLY A 109 10.00 -25.45 -4.34
N GLY A 110 9.39 -25.11 -5.47
CA GLY A 110 8.63 -26.02 -6.32
C GLY A 110 9.28 -26.16 -7.70
N ASP A 111 8.50 -26.05 -8.77
CA ASP A 111 9.00 -25.99 -10.15
C ASP A 111 9.32 -24.55 -10.58
N GLU A 112 10.25 -24.36 -11.52
CA GLU A 112 10.52 -23.03 -12.08
C GLU A 112 9.32 -22.50 -12.88
N PRO A 113 9.13 -21.17 -12.96
CA PRO A 113 8.22 -20.58 -13.93
C PRO A 113 8.52 -21.09 -15.35
N PRO A 114 7.51 -21.21 -16.24
CA PRO A 114 7.78 -21.39 -17.65
C PRO A 114 8.62 -20.21 -18.18
N ALA A 115 9.46 -20.48 -19.17
CA ALA A 115 10.26 -19.44 -19.81
C ALA A 115 9.36 -18.29 -20.32
N GLU A 116 9.83 -17.06 -20.13
CA GLU A 116 9.13 -15.85 -20.57
C GLU A 116 8.83 -15.89 -22.07
N VAL A 117 7.66 -15.33 -22.43
CA VAL A 117 7.41 -14.96 -23.83
C VAL A 117 8.32 -13.78 -24.16
N PRO A 118 9.16 -13.84 -25.21
CA PRO A 118 10.00 -12.72 -25.57
C PRO A 118 9.18 -11.46 -25.82
N GLU A 119 9.62 -10.34 -25.25
CA GLU A 119 9.06 -9.02 -25.52
C GLU A 119 8.97 -8.75 -27.03
N SER A 120 7.85 -8.17 -27.49
CA SER A 120 7.66 -7.88 -28.90
C SER A 120 8.55 -6.73 -29.36
N ASP A 121 8.90 -6.69 -30.65
CA ASP A 121 9.74 -5.60 -31.17
C ASP A 121 9.02 -4.24 -31.20
N ALA A 122 7.68 -4.23 -31.14
CA ALA A 122 6.87 -3.03 -30.97
C ALA A 122 6.98 -2.47 -29.54
N ASP A 123 6.94 -3.34 -28.52
CA ASP A 123 7.11 -2.96 -27.11
C ASP A 123 8.52 -2.39 -26.86
N LYS A 124 9.57 -3.06 -27.36
CA LYS A 124 10.95 -2.55 -27.33
C LYS A 124 11.07 -1.18 -27.99
N SER A 125 10.36 -0.98 -29.10
CA SER A 125 10.38 0.29 -29.83
C SER A 125 9.68 1.41 -29.06
N ALA A 126 8.59 1.08 -28.35
CA ALA A 126 7.91 2.00 -27.43
C ALA A 126 8.81 2.34 -26.23
N GLU A 127 9.45 1.37 -25.59
CA GLU A 127 10.34 1.65 -24.46
C GLU A 127 11.58 2.48 -24.85
N ILE A 128 12.18 2.20 -26.00
CA ILE A 128 13.28 3.05 -26.54
C ILE A 128 12.79 4.49 -26.79
N ALA A 129 11.52 4.70 -27.15
CA ALA A 129 10.97 6.03 -27.35
C ALA A 129 10.68 6.75 -26.01
N LEU A 130 10.14 6.05 -25.02
CA LEU A 130 9.95 6.59 -23.66
C LEU A 130 11.30 6.92 -22.99
N GLU A 131 12.29 6.04 -23.09
CA GLU A 131 13.64 6.27 -22.56
C GLU A 131 14.29 7.52 -23.19
N LYS A 132 14.11 7.73 -24.50
CA LYS A 132 14.55 8.96 -25.18
C LYS A 132 13.79 10.20 -24.72
N PHE A 133 12.48 10.11 -24.48
CA PHE A 133 11.72 11.24 -23.95
C PHE A 133 12.18 11.63 -22.54
N GLU A 134 12.35 10.64 -21.66
CA GLU A 134 12.85 10.82 -20.29
C GLU A 134 14.26 11.43 -20.27
N GLN A 135 15.12 11.10 -21.23
CA GLN A 135 16.47 11.65 -21.33
C GLN A 135 16.54 13.07 -21.91
N ASN A 136 15.68 13.43 -22.87
CA ASN A 136 15.81 14.69 -23.64
C ASN A 136 14.84 15.80 -23.21
N GLU A 137 13.56 15.48 -22.99
CA GLU A 137 12.50 16.48 -22.78
C GLU A 137 12.18 16.69 -21.29
N VAL A 138 12.20 15.62 -20.51
CA VAL A 138 11.84 15.67 -19.09
C VAL A 138 12.75 16.58 -18.24
N PRO A 139 14.06 16.73 -18.50
CA PRO A 139 14.88 17.75 -17.81
C PRO A 139 14.36 19.17 -18.02
N ALA A 140 13.85 19.50 -19.22
CA ALA A 140 13.25 20.80 -19.49
C ALA A 140 11.89 20.97 -18.78
N LEU A 141 11.11 19.89 -18.65
CA LEU A 141 9.89 19.88 -17.82
C LEU A 141 10.22 20.14 -16.35
N VAL A 142 11.21 19.46 -15.77
CA VAL A 142 11.63 19.68 -14.37
C VAL A 142 12.00 21.15 -14.12
N THR A 143 12.83 21.73 -15.00
CA THR A 143 13.19 23.16 -14.92
C THR A 143 11.97 24.06 -15.06
N ASN A 144 11.12 23.85 -16.07
CA ASN A 144 9.93 24.67 -16.30
C ASN A 144 9.01 24.72 -15.07
N VAL A 145 8.77 23.57 -14.44
CA VAL A 145 7.85 23.42 -13.29
C VAL A 145 8.45 24.00 -12.01
N ALA A 146 9.77 23.88 -11.82
CA ALA A 146 10.46 24.51 -10.69
C ALA A 146 10.50 26.05 -10.82
N GLU A 147 10.65 26.58 -12.03
CA GLU A 147 10.81 28.03 -12.28
C GLU A 147 9.46 28.79 -12.41
N HIS A 148 8.37 28.10 -12.76
CA HIS A 148 7.06 28.72 -13.02
C HIS A 148 5.96 28.19 -12.09
N PRO A 149 5.99 28.51 -10.78
CA PRO A 149 4.91 28.13 -9.87
C PRO A 149 3.59 28.82 -10.24
N LEU A 150 2.54 28.01 -10.44
CA LEU A 150 1.18 28.43 -10.82
C LEU A 150 0.16 27.69 -9.93
N PRO A 151 -0.90 28.34 -9.39
CA PRO A 151 -1.21 29.77 -9.40
C PRO A 151 -0.46 30.54 -8.29
N PRO A 152 -0.65 31.87 -8.18
CA PRO A 152 -0.43 32.56 -6.90
C PRO A 152 -1.23 31.87 -5.79
N LEU A 153 -0.58 31.57 -4.68
CA LEU A 153 -1.19 30.87 -3.55
C LEU A 153 -2.12 31.78 -2.76
N SER A 154 -3.23 31.23 -2.27
CA SER A 154 -4.15 31.94 -1.37
C SER A 154 -3.47 32.28 -0.03
N ASP A 155 -3.41 33.56 0.35
CA ASP A 155 -3.02 33.96 1.72
C ASP A 155 -4.23 33.85 2.65
N PHE A 156 -4.17 32.95 3.65
CA PHE A 156 -5.23 32.80 4.64
C PHE A 156 -4.90 33.56 5.94
N PRO A 157 -5.81 34.44 6.40
CA PRO A 157 -5.65 35.09 7.70
C PRO A 157 -5.65 34.04 8.82
N ALA A 158 -5.09 34.41 9.97
CA ALA A 158 -5.14 33.56 11.15
C ALA A 158 -6.59 33.18 11.48
N MET A 159 -6.84 31.89 11.61
CA MET A 159 -8.12 31.33 12.00
C MET A 159 -8.42 31.71 13.45
N PRO A 160 -9.70 32.02 13.79
CA PRO A 160 -10.09 32.30 15.15
C PRO A 160 -9.94 31.06 16.03
N ASP A 161 -9.75 31.28 17.32
CA ASP A 161 -9.75 30.22 18.33
C ASP A 161 -11.05 29.43 18.25
N ALA A 162 -10.94 28.10 18.19
CA ALA A 162 -12.10 27.23 18.11
C ALA A 162 -12.86 27.27 19.46
N VAL A 163 -14.13 27.67 19.40
CA VAL A 163 -15.04 27.63 20.56
C VAL A 163 -15.99 26.45 20.39
N CYS A 164 -15.95 25.50 21.31
CA CYS A 164 -16.79 24.32 21.30
C CYS A 164 -17.75 24.29 22.49
N PHE A 165 -18.90 23.65 22.30
CA PHE A 165 -19.93 23.50 23.32
C PHE A 165 -20.51 22.09 23.31
N THR A 166 -21.00 21.69 24.49
CA THR A 166 -21.87 20.54 24.65
C THR A 166 -23.25 21.00 25.11
N LYS A 167 -24.31 20.35 24.63
CA LYS A 167 -25.69 20.59 25.07
C LYS A 167 -26.13 19.50 26.05
N THR A 168 -26.85 19.87 27.10
CA THR A 168 -27.54 18.86 27.93
C THR A 168 -28.75 18.32 27.17
N ALA A 169 -28.89 17.00 27.08
CA ALA A 169 -29.96 16.35 26.33
C ALA A 169 -31.34 16.87 26.77
N GLY A 170 -32.20 17.23 25.80
CA GLY A 170 -33.51 17.83 26.05
C GLY A 170 -33.49 19.33 26.41
N THR A 171 -32.35 20.02 26.30
CA THR A 171 -32.24 21.46 26.57
C THR A 171 -31.47 22.21 25.47
N GLU A 172 -31.72 23.51 25.33
CA GLU A 172 -30.93 24.40 24.46
C GLU A 172 -29.66 24.95 25.14
N VAL A 173 -29.41 24.60 26.41
CA VAL A 173 -28.29 25.14 27.20
C VAL A 173 -26.97 24.60 26.64
N LYS A 174 -26.15 25.51 26.11
CA LYS A 174 -24.79 25.24 25.64
C LYS A 174 -23.78 25.48 26.78
N THR A 175 -23.02 24.43 27.12
CA THR A 175 -21.91 24.51 28.08
C THR A 175 -20.58 24.62 27.32
N PRO A 176 -19.80 25.71 27.48
CA PRO A 176 -18.48 25.84 26.87
C PRO A 176 -17.58 24.66 27.27
N THR A 177 -16.92 24.05 26.29
CA THR A 177 -16.12 22.84 26.46
C THR A 177 -14.84 22.96 25.63
N PRO A 178 -13.64 22.62 26.17
CA PRO A 178 -12.40 22.62 25.38
C PRO A 178 -12.54 21.74 24.13
N CYS A 179 -12.17 22.26 22.96
CA CYS A 179 -12.36 21.53 21.69
C CYS A 179 -11.55 20.23 21.58
N ASN A 180 -10.43 20.13 22.29
CA ASN A 180 -9.62 18.91 22.42
C ASN A 180 -10.16 17.90 23.45
N SER A 181 -11.31 18.17 24.07
CA SER A 181 -11.89 17.30 25.10
C SER A 181 -12.31 15.94 24.55
N LYS A 182 -12.02 14.88 25.32
CA LYS A 182 -12.39 13.50 25.03
C LYS A 182 -13.90 13.28 24.86
N ILE A 183 -14.75 14.22 25.27
CA ILE A 183 -16.21 14.16 25.02
C ILE A 183 -16.58 14.32 23.54
N PHE A 184 -15.71 14.91 22.73
CA PHE A 184 -15.83 14.98 21.27
C PHE A 184 -15.05 13.84 20.56
N LEU A 185 -14.53 12.87 21.32
CA LEU A 185 -13.82 11.70 20.80
C LEU A 185 -14.56 10.42 21.21
N ASP A 186 -15.50 10.00 20.37
CA ASP A 186 -16.32 8.80 20.59
C ASP A 186 -15.63 7.59 19.97
N SER A 187 -15.15 6.66 20.81
CA SER A 187 -14.43 5.47 20.38
C SER A 187 -15.26 4.47 19.56
N SER A 188 -16.59 4.58 19.55
CA SER A 188 -17.45 3.79 18.64
C SER A 188 -17.34 4.26 17.19
N GLN A 189 -16.91 5.50 16.96
CA GLN A 189 -16.79 6.12 15.65
C GLN A 189 -15.39 5.89 15.03
N PRO A 190 -15.27 5.84 13.69
CA PRO A 190 -13.99 5.83 12.98
C PRO A 190 -13.12 7.01 13.40
N PHE A 191 -11.81 6.79 13.55
CA PHE A 191 -10.88 7.84 13.97
C PHE A 191 -11.33 8.58 15.26
N GLU A 192 -12.18 7.91 16.05
CA GLU A 192 -12.89 8.42 17.22
C GLU A 192 -13.79 9.65 16.98
N GLY A 193 -14.42 9.77 15.81
CA GLY A 193 -15.33 10.88 15.53
C GLY A 193 -14.63 12.21 15.18
N ARG A 194 -13.33 12.16 14.86
CA ARG A 194 -12.63 13.26 14.17
C ARG A 194 -13.28 13.53 12.82
N ASP A 195 -13.22 14.79 12.39
CA ASP A 195 -13.79 15.15 11.10
C ASP A 195 -12.89 14.62 9.95
N ILE A 196 -13.48 14.26 8.80
CA ILE A 196 -12.76 13.59 7.68
C ILE A 196 -12.70 14.50 6.44
N ILE A 197 -11.57 14.51 5.75
CA ILE A 197 -11.36 15.29 4.51
C ILE A 197 -10.95 14.33 3.39
N TYR A 198 -11.84 14.13 2.42
CA TYR A 198 -11.61 13.23 1.28
C TYR A 198 -11.04 13.98 0.07
N VAL A 199 -9.96 13.45 -0.52
CA VAL A 199 -9.25 14.05 -1.67
C VAL A 199 -9.08 13.00 -2.78
N HIS A 200 -9.85 13.14 -3.87
CA HIS A 200 -9.86 12.15 -4.96
C HIS A 200 -8.51 12.07 -5.72
N GLY A 201 -8.29 10.93 -6.36
CA GLY A 201 -7.15 10.68 -7.24
C GLY A 201 -7.23 11.37 -8.61
N LEU A 202 -6.36 10.95 -9.54
CA LEU A 202 -6.45 11.39 -10.93
C LEU A 202 -7.81 11.04 -11.51
N ALA A 203 -8.44 12.03 -12.16
CA ALA A 203 -9.71 11.86 -12.85
C ALA A 203 -9.45 11.82 -14.35
N THR A 204 -9.37 10.61 -14.91
CA THR A 204 -9.20 10.40 -16.36
C THR A 204 -10.40 10.95 -17.14
N GLU A 205 -11.57 11.03 -16.51
CA GLU A 205 -12.78 11.63 -17.07
C GLU A 205 -12.65 13.14 -17.31
N HIS A 206 -11.93 13.87 -16.46
CA HIS A 206 -11.64 15.28 -16.70
C HIS A 206 -10.79 15.45 -17.98
N LEU A 207 -9.80 14.57 -18.15
CA LEU A 207 -8.94 14.56 -19.34
C LEU A 207 -9.73 14.16 -20.59
N THR A 208 -10.51 13.08 -20.54
CA THR A 208 -11.32 12.56 -21.66
C THR A 208 -12.44 13.52 -22.06
N ALA A 209 -13.10 14.18 -21.10
CA ALA A 209 -14.10 15.21 -21.40
C ALA A 209 -13.48 16.43 -22.10
N ARG A 210 -12.23 16.79 -21.77
CA ARG A 210 -11.49 17.86 -22.47
C ARG A 210 -11.01 17.44 -23.86
N LEU A 211 -10.63 16.17 -24.04
CA LEU A 211 -10.31 15.59 -25.35
C LEU A 211 -11.52 15.67 -26.30
N ASN A 212 -12.71 15.32 -25.80
CA ASN A 212 -13.96 15.31 -26.58
C ASN A 212 -14.56 16.72 -26.78
N HIS A 213 -14.21 17.67 -25.92
CA HIS A 213 -14.71 19.05 -25.95
C HIS A 213 -13.55 20.06 -25.79
N PRO A 214 -12.65 20.18 -26.77
CA PRO A 214 -11.50 21.08 -26.68
C PRO A 214 -11.95 22.56 -26.59
N PRO A 215 -11.18 23.46 -25.95
CA PRO A 215 -11.53 24.88 -25.82
C PRO A 215 -11.74 25.63 -27.14
N SER A 216 -11.23 25.09 -28.25
CA SER A 216 -11.38 25.62 -29.61
C SER A 216 -12.71 25.25 -30.29
N ALA A 217 -13.51 24.35 -29.70
CA ALA A 217 -14.82 23.98 -30.23
C ALA A 217 -15.80 25.16 -30.15
N MET A 218 -16.47 25.48 -31.26
CA MET A 218 -17.46 26.56 -31.31
C MET A 218 -18.69 26.22 -30.44
N GLY A 219 -18.82 26.88 -29.29
CA GLY A 219 -19.95 26.69 -28.38
C GLY A 219 -19.75 27.37 -27.02
N PRO A 220 -20.68 27.18 -26.07
CA PRO A 220 -20.45 27.54 -24.67
C PRO A 220 -19.30 26.70 -24.10
N VAL A 221 -18.46 27.31 -23.24
CA VAL A 221 -17.33 26.64 -22.59
C VAL A 221 -17.83 25.42 -21.80
N TYR A 222 -17.53 24.23 -22.31
CA TYR A 222 -17.89 22.96 -21.67
C TYR A 222 -17.31 22.86 -20.25
N PRO A 223 -18.03 22.32 -19.25
CA PRO A 223 -17.60 22.40 -17.85
C PRO A 223 -16.20 21.83 -17.55
N ALA A 224 -15.73 20.80 -18.26
CA ALA A 224 -14.38 20.26 -18.08
C ALA A 224 -13.24 21.25 -18.46
N ASN A 225 -13.53 22.33 -19.20
CA ASN A 225 -12.58 23.40 -19.53
C ASN A 225 -12.53 24.53 -18.49
N ARG A 226 -13.36 24.45 -17.44
CA ARG A 226 -13.39 25.41 -16.33
C ARG A 226 -12.16 25.23 -15.46
N VAL A 227 -11.67 26.32 -14.87
CA VAL A 227 -10.39 26.35 -14.16
C VAL A 227 -10.49 26.98 -12.78
N TRP A 228 -9.77 26.38 -11.82
CA TRP A 228 -9.55 26.98 -10.50
C TRP A 228 -8.46 28.06 -10.59
N PRO A 229 -8.59 29.21 -9.89
CA PRO A 229 -9.73 29.64 -9.07
C PRO A 229 -10.82 30.42 -9.83
N GLN A 230 -10.67 30.67 -11.14
CA GLN A 230 -11.55 31.59 -11.89
C GLN A 230 -13.02 31.12 -11.93
N ASP A 231 -13.25 29.81 -12.04
CA ASP A 231 -14.55 29.17 -12.07
C ASP A 231 -14.86 28.44 -10.75
N ALA A 232 -14.49 29.02 -9.60
CA ALA A 232 -14.58 28.38 -8.27
C ALA A 232 -15.94 27.73 -7.94
N SER A 233 -17.04 28.19 -8.53
CA SER A 233 -18.37 27.59 -8.39
C SER A 233 -18.45 26.13 -8.86
N GLU A 234 -17.68 25.74 -9.87
CA GLU A 234 -17.66 24.35 -10.41
C GLU A 234 -17.04 23.34 -9.43
N PHE A 235 -16.24 23.85 -8.48
CA PHE A 235 -15.55 23.08 -7.45
C PHE A 235 -16.27 23.18 -6.10
N LEU A 236 -16.88 24.34 -5.80
CA LEU A 236 -17.45 24.65 -4.50
C LEU A 236 -18.96 24.42 -4.39
N ASN A 237 -19.74 24.46 -5.47
CA ASN A 237 -21.20 24.39 -5.39
C ASN A 237 -21.71 23.01 -5.79
N THR A 238 -22.72 22.50 -5.08
CA THR A 238 -23.46 21.29 -5.46
C THR A 238 -23.96 21.40 -6.91
N GLY A 239 -23.71 20.37 -7.72
CA GLY A 239 -24.02 20.37 -9.15
C GLY A 239 -22.98 21.05 -10.05
N GLY A 240 -21.91 21.62 -9.50
CA GLY A 240 -20.71 21.98 -10.26
C GLY A 240 -20.00 20.73 -10.79
N TYR A 241 -19.34 20.82 -11.95
CA TYR A 241 -18.82 19.63 -12.65
C TYR A 241 -17.75 18.88 -11.84
N PHE A 242 -16.71 19.57 -11.37
CA PHE A 242 -15.65 18.96 -10.55
C PHE A 242 -16.17 18.56 -9.17
N ARG A 243 -17.16 19.30 -8.64
CA ARG A 243 -17.82 18.96 -7.38
C ARG A 243 -18.59 17.64 -7.45
N THR A 244 -19.39 17.48 -8.51
CA THR A 244 -20.15 16.25 -8.78
C THR A 244 -19.21 15.06 -8.94
N TYR A 245 -18.11 15.22 -9.68
CA TYR A 245 -17.09 14.18 -9.80
C TYR A 245 -16.54 13.75 -8.44
N ALA A 246 -16.15 14.70 -7.58
CA ALA A 246 -15.63 14.39 -6.26
C ALA A 246 -16.66 13.70 -5.35
N GLU A 247 -17.94 14.05 -5.48
CA GLU A 247 -19.06 13.41 -4.78
C GLU A 247 -19.26 11.96 -5.26
N ASP A 248 -19.34 11.73 -6.58
CA ASP A 248 -19.47 10.39 -7.17
C ASP A 248 -18.25 9.51 -6.85
N TYR A 249 -17.03 10.06 -6.91
CA TYR A 249 -15.77 9.34 -6.69
C TYR A 249 -15.65 8.71 -5.29
N TRP A 250 -16.22 9.35 -4.27
CA TRP A 250 -16.14 8.87 -2.88
C TRP A 250 -17.45 8.27 -2.38
N LYS A 251 -18.51 8.27 -3.20
CA LYS A 251 -19.85 7.87 -2.80
C LYS A 251 -19.89 6.48 -2.17
N SER A 252 -19.46 5.45 -2.88
CA SER A 252 -19.52 4.05 -2.43
C SER A 252 -18.68 3.83 -1.16
N HIS A 253 -17.50 4.45 -1.11
CA HIS A 253 -16.60 4.41 0.05
C HIS A 253 -17.22 5.06 1.30
N ILE A 254 -17.91 6.19 1.14
CA ILE A 254 -18.64 6.85 2.23
C ILE A 254 -19.88 6.05 2.64
N GLU A 255 -20.63 5.51 1.68
CA GLU A 255 -21.80 4.66 1.93
C GLU A 255 -21.43 3.39 2.72
N GLU A 256 -20.27 2.78 2.46
CA GLU A 256 -19.78 1.64 3.21
C GLU A 256 -19.29 2.01 4.62
N HIS A 257 -18.34 2.95 4.73
CA HIS A 257 -17.64 3.18 6.00
C HIS A 257 -18.39 4.13 6.95
N LEU A 258 -19.26 5.01 6.43
CA LEU A 258 -20.07 5.97 7.21
C LEU A 258 -21.58 5.74 7.04
N GLY A 259 -22.06 5.28 5.89
CA GLY A 259 -23.49 5.03 5.66
C GLY A 259 -24.00 3.81 6.43
N GLN A 260 -23.64 2.61 5.97
CA GLN A 260 -24.00 1.35 6.60
C GLN A 260 -23.12 1.07 7.81
N GLY A 261 -21.79 1.24 7.64
CA GLY A 261 -20.76 1.08 8.65
C GLY A 261 -20.64 -0.36 9.17
N TRP A 262 -19.48 -0.98 9.06
CA TRP A 262 -19.24 -2.35 9.57
C TRP A 262 -18.25 -2.32 10.73
N GLN A 263 -18.38 -3.20 11.71
CA GLN A 263 -17.40 -3.39 12.78
C GLN A 263 -17.19 -4.89 13.02
N TRP A 264 -15.99 -5.22 13.50
CA TRP A 264 -15.70 -6.51 14.14
C TRP A 264 -15.36 -6.25 15.60
N THR A 265 -16.02 -6.93 16.53
CA THR A 265 -15.48 -7.14 17.87
C THR A 265 -14.90 -8.56 17.97
N PRO A 266 -13.94 -8.83 18.86
CA PRO A 266 -13.35 -10.16 19.03
C PRO A 266 -14.34 -11.28 19.43
N ASN A 267 -15.60 -10.95 19.73
CA ASN A 267 -16.64 -11.89 20.13
C ASN A 267 -17.69 -12.13 19.03
N ASP A 268 -17.66 -11.37 17.94
CA ASP A 268 -18.65 -11.51 16.87
C ASP A 268 -18.25 -12.68 15.95
N ALA A 269 -19.23 -13.45 15.48
CA ALA A 269 -19.00 -14.53 14.51
C ALA A 269 -19.11 -14.06 13.04
N ALA A 270 -19.48 -12.81 12.84
CA ALA A 270 -19.68 -12.14 11.55
C ALA A 270 -19.58 -10.62 11.78
N PRO A 271 -19.32 -9.78 10.76
CA PRO A 271 -19.25 -8.34 10.94
C PRO A 271 -20.62 -7.78 11.33
N VAL A 272 -20.64 -6.89 12.32
CA VAL A 272 -21.86 -6.20 12.74
C VAL A 272 -21.95 -4.88 11.99
N TYR A 273 -23.06 -4.65 11.29
CA TYR A 273 -23.32 -3.33 10.72
C TYR A 273 -23.77 -2.36 11.82
N GLN A 274 -23.01 -1.27 12.00
CA GLN A 274 -23.34 -0.12 12.83
C GLN A 274 -23.03 1.16 12.04
N PRO A 275 -24.06 1.98 11.71
CA PRO A 275 -23.87 3.27 11.04
C PRO A 275 -22.90 4.16 11.80
N LYS A 276 -22.00 4.83 11.06
CA LYS A 276 -20.91 5.63 11.63
C LYS A 276 -21.02 7.09 11.17
N HIS A 277 -20.73 8.03 12.05
CA HIS A 277 -21.34 9.36 11.96
C HIS A 277 -20.36 10.53 12.02
N ASN A 278 -19.11 10.32 11.59
CA ASN A 278 -18.15 11.41 11.42
C ASN A 278 -18.69 12.46 10.44
N ARG A 279 -18.49 13.74 10.74
CA ARG A 279 -18.66 14.79 9.74
C ARG A 279 -17.51 14.70 8.74
N TYR A 280 -17.78 15.04 7.49
CA TYR A 280 -16.77 15.01 6.46
C TYR A 280 -16.92 16.13 5.45
N MET A 281 -15.87 16.38 4.68
CA MET A 281 -15.93 17.18 3.47
C MET A 281 -15.26 16.44 2.31
N LEU A 282 -15.67 16.80 1.11
CA LEU A 282 -15.10 16.32 -0.15
C LEU A 282 -14.36 17.49 -0.80
N VAL A 283 -13.14 17.25 -1.27
CA VAL A 283 -12.32 18.24 -1.98
C VAL A 283 -12.41 17.98 -3.47
N ALA A 284 -12.90 18.95 -4.22
CA ALA A 284 -12.94 18.92 -5.68
C ALA A 284 -11.71 19.61 -6.28
N TRP A 285 -11.04 18.98 -7.24
CA TRP A 285 -9.95 19.58 -8.00
C TRP A 285 -9.93 19.08 -9.45
N SER A 286 -9.21 19.79 -10.33
CA SER A 286 -9.21 19.51 -11.77
C SER A 286 -7.90 18.89 -12.22
N SER A 287 -7.98 17.70 -12.82
CA SER A 287 -6.83 17.03 -13.45
C SER A 287 -6.40 17.72 -14.76
N ASN A 288 -7.23 18.61 -15.30
CA ASN A 288 -6.92 19.46 -16.46
C ASN A 288 -5.98 20.65 -16.12
N GLN A 289 -5.51 20.77 -14.87
CA GLN A 289 -4.60 21.79 -14.40
C GLN A 289 -3.41 21.17 -13.64
N ARG A 290 -2.34 21.94 -13.48
CA ARG A 290 -1.14 21.56 -12.72
C ARG A 290 -1.43 21.33 -11.23
N LEU A 291 -0.61 20.49 -10.59
CA LEU A 291 -0.77 20.06 -9.19
C LEU A 291 -0.88 21.22 -8.19
N ALA A 292 -0.17 22.33 -8.41
CA ALA A 292 -0.25 23.47 -7.50
C ALA A 292 -1.61 24.22 -7.55
N TYR A 293 -2.40 24.09 -8.62
CA TYR A 293 -3.82 24.50 -8.59
C TYR A 293 -4.66 23.60 -7.68
N ALA A 294 -4.37 22.30 -7.65
CA ALA A 294 -5.04 21.36 -6.76
C ALA A 294 -4.66 21.56 -5.29
N GLN A 295 -3.39 21.91 -5.01
CA GLN A 295 -2.96 22.33 -3.67
C GLN A 295 -3.74 23.57 -3.18
N ASP A 296 -3.85 24.62 -4.01
CA ASP A 296 -4.61 25.82 -3.65
C ASP A 296 -6.12 25.52 -3.48
N ALA A 297 -6.72 24.75 -4.40
CA ALA A 297 -8.11 24.32 -4.29
C ALA A 297 -8.39 23.52 -3.00
N LEU A 298 -7.48 22.62 -2.62
CA LEU A 298 -7.52 21.85 -1.37
C LEU A 298 -7.50 22.78 -0.15
N MET A 299 -6.47 23.61 -0.03
CA MET A 299 -6.27 24.48 1.13
C MET A 299 -7.40 25.51 1.27
N ASN A 300 -7.88 26.06 0.15
CA ASN A 300 -8.97 27.03 0.14
C ASN A 300 -10.31 26.39 0.55
N GLN A 301 -10.61 25.16 0.10
CA GLN A 301 -11.77 24.41 0.54
C GLN A 301 -11.72 24.06 2.04
N ILE A 302 -10.57 23.61 2.55
CA ILE A 302 -10.40 23.32 3.98
C ILE A 302 -10.56 24.60 4.82
N SER A 303 -9.99 25.72 4.37
CA SER A 303 -10.16 27.03 5.03
C SER A 303 -11.64 27.44 5.12
N GLN A 304 -12.40 27.32 4.02
CA GLN A 304 -13.84 27.60 4.02
C GLN A 304 -14.64 26.61 4.90
N ALA A 305 -14.24 25.35 4.98
CA ALA A 305 -14.86 24.36 5.86
C ALA A 305 -14.62 24.67 7.34
N ILE A 306 -13.39 25.03 7.73
CA ILE A 306 -13.06 25.37 9.13
C ILE A 306 -13.73 26.70 9.56
N LEU A 307 -13.71 27.72 8.70
CA LEU A 307 -14.22 29.05 9.03
C LEU A 307 -15.75 29.16 8.97
N ALA A 308 -16.41 28.41 8.10
CA ALA A 308 -17.84 28.59 7.81
C ALA A 308 -18.65 27.28 7.74
N ASN A 309 -18.07 26.11 8.04
CA ASN A 309 -18.66 24.78 7.80
C ASN A 309 -19.14 24.58 6.34
N LYS A 310 -18.59 25.33 5.38
CA LYS A 310 -19.01 25.24 3.98
C LYS A 310 -18.60 23.88 3.40
N ASN A 311 -19.55 23.23 2.72
CA ASN A 311 -19.42 21.89 2.14
C ASN A 311 -19.08 20.77 3.16
N VAL A 312 -19.26 21.03 4.46
CA VAL A 312 -19.18 20.02 5.52
C VAL A 312 -20.50 19.27 5.59
N VAL A 313 -20.48 17.97 5.32
CA VAL A 313 -21.61 17.08 5.55
C VAL A 313 -21.61 16.65 7.02
N THR A 314 -22.73 16.88 7.70
CA THR A 314 -22.99 16.35 9.04
C THR A 314 -24.04 15.25 8.92
N PRO A 315 -23.70 13.96 9.12
CA PRO A 315 -24.65 12.87 8.94
C PRO A 315 -25.74 12.89 10.04
N PRO A 316 -26.96 12.38 9.78
CA PRO A 316 -28.09 12.54 10.70
C PRO A 316 -27.90 11.96 12.11
N GLY A 317 -27.05 10.93 12.25
CA GLY A 317 -26.72 10.33 13.55
C GLY A 317 -25.51 10.94 14.26
N TYR A 318 -24.90 12.00 13.72
CA TYR A 318 -23.84 12.73 14.43
C TYR A 318 -24.41 13.34 15.73
N PRO A 319 -23.70 13.27 16.87
CA PRO A 319 -24.28 13.65 18.16
C PRO A 319 -24.83 15.08 18.19
N ALA A 320 -26.17 15.23 18.22
CA ALA A 320 -26.86 16.52 18.15
C ALA A 320 -26.57 17.46 19.35
N ASN A 321 -26.00 16.90 20.42
CA ASN A 321 -25.51 17.62 21.58
C ASN A 321 -24.09 18.17 21.42
N TRP A 322 -23.37 17.90 20.32
CA TRP A 322 -22.06 18.48 20.03
C TRP A 322 -22.20 19.71 19.14
N ASP A 323 -21.49 20.77 19.48
CA ASP A 323 -21.43 22.02 18.71
C ASP A 323 -19.96 22.48 18.65
N LYS A 324 -19.28 22.14 17.55
CA LYS A 324 -17.85 22.41 17.33
C LYS A 324 -17.59 22.86 15.88
N PRO A 325 -16.62 23.76 15.62
CA PRO A 325 -16.11 24.02 14.27
C PRO A 325 -15.55 22.75 13.61
N PHE A 326 -15.41 22.75 12.29
CA PHE A 326 -14.74 21.67 11.56
C PHE A 326 -13.24 21.58 11.95
N CYS A 327 -12.72 20.36 12.05
CA CYS A 327 -11.37 20.02 12.53
C CYS A 327 -11.02 20.54 13.94
N ALA A 328 -11.98 20.93 14.78
CA ALA A 328 -11.69 21.53 16.09
C ALA A 328 -11.06 20.55 17.11
N ASN A 329 -11.31 19.24 16.94
CA ASN A 329 -10.65 18.14 17.65
C ASN A 329 -9.67 17.37 16.74
N GLY A 330 -9.15 18.04 15.71
CA GLY A 330 -8.34 17.43 14.66
C GLY A 330 -9.16 16.81 13.53
N CYS A 331 -8.52 16.68 12.36
CA CYS A 331 -9.06 16.08 11.15
C CYS A 331 -8.19 14.90 10.68
N ILE A 332 -8.81 13.98 9.94
CA ILE A 332 -8.13 12.93 9.19
C ILE A 332 -8.26 13.23 7.70
N LEU A 333 -7.14 13.31 7.01
CA LEU A 333 -7.11 13.37 5.54
C LEU A 333 -7.18 11.95 5.00
N ILE A 334 -8.07 11.69 4.04
CA ILE A 334 -8.13 10.44 3.28
C ILE A 334 -7.95 10.80 1.82
N SER A 335 -6.98 10.17 1.17
CA SER A 335 -6.68 10.43 -0.23
C SER A 335 -6.40 9.14 -0.99
N HIS A 336 -6.55 9.22 -2.31
CA HIS A 336 -6.21 8.15 -3.24
C HIS A 336 -5.28 8.67 -4.33
N SER A 337 -4.31 7.87 -4.80
CA SER A 337 -3.53 8.17 -6.01
C SER A 337 -2.88 9.56 -5.98
N THR A 338 -3.10 10.39 -7.00
CA THR A 338 -2.61 11.79 -7.06
C THR A 338 -3.05 12.64 -5.87
N GLY A 339 -4.19 12.32 -5.23
CA GLY A 339 -4.65 12.99 -4.02
C GLY A 339 -3.62 12.96 -2.90
N SER A 340 -2.89 11.85 -2.75
CA SER A 340 -1.84 11.71 -1.72
C SER A 340 -0.68 12.68 -1.94
N LEU A 341 -0.23 12.83 -3.20
CA LEU A 341 0.81 13.79 -3.57
C LEU A 341 0.34 15.23 -3.34
N ILE A 342 -0.90 15.56 -3.72
CA ILE A 342 -1.50 16.88 -3.48
C ILE A 342 -1.54 17.19 -1.98
N VAL A 343 -2.01 16.25 -1.15
CA VAL A 343 -2.11 16.44 0.30
C VAL A 343 -0.73 16.62 0.95
N SER A 344 0.20 15.67 0.75
CA SER A 344 1.52 15.74 1.41
C SER A 344 2.28 17.01 1.02
N THR A 345 2.18 17.46 -0.23
CA THR A 345 2.85 18.70 -0.68
C THR A 345 2.12 19.97 -0.24
N ALA A 346 0.78 20.00 -0.23
CA ALA A 346 0.01 21.14 0.28
C ALA A 346 0.25 21.37 1.77
N MET A 347 0.28 20.31 2.59
CA MET A 347 0.55 20.41 4.02
C MET A 347 1.98 20.89 4.32
N ALA A 348 2.96 20.49 3.52
CA ALA A 348 4.33 21.00 3.63
C ALA A 348 4.46 22.49 3.29
N LYS A 349 3.77 22.95 2.24
CA LYS A 349 3.65 24.38 1.91
C LYS A 349 2.97 25.16 3.02
N ALA A 350 1.85 24.64 3.53
CA ALA A 350 1.09 25.24 4.62
C ALA A 350 1.93 25.44 5.90
N ALA A 351 2.76 24.45 6.25
CA ALA A 351 3.72 24.53 7.36
C ALA A 351 4.91 25.48 7.09
N SER A 352 5.18 25.78 5.82
CA SER A 352 6.26 26.69 5.38
C SER A 352 5.80 28.16 5.25
N GLU A 353 4.60 28.49 5.76
CA GLU A 353 3.95 29.81 5.65
C GLU A 353 3.50 30.23 4.22
N ASP A 354 3.61 29.37 3.21
CA ASP A 354 3.22 29.65 1.81
C ASP A 354 1.74 30.05 1.64
N TYR A 355 0.87 29.62 2.57
CA TYR A 355 -0.57 29.91 2.63
C TYR A 355 -0.93 30.85 3.80
N GLY A 356 0.05 31.58 4.34
CA GLY A 356 -0.12 32.46 5.49
C GLY A 356 -0.37 31.71 6.81
N LYS A 357 -0.75 32.48 7.85
CA LYS A 357 -0.96 31.92 9.21
C LYS A 357 -2.12 30.94 9.28
N GLY A 358 -3.18 31.17 8.51
CA GLY A 358 -4.28 30.22 8.39
C GLY A 358 -3.83 28.90 7.77
N GLY A 359 -2.82 28.92 6.88
CA GLY A 359 -2.15 27.73 6.35
C GLY A 359 -1.51 26.87 7.44
N ILE A 360 -0.66 27.45 8.29
CA ILE A 360 -0.05 26.71 9.41
C ILE A 360 -1.13 26.06 10.28
N GLN A 361 -2.15 26.84 10.67
CA GLN A 361 -3.24 26.37 11.53
C GLN A 361 -4.13 25.30 10.88
N ILE A 362 -4.15 25.18 9.55
CA ILE A 362 -4.75 24.03 8.85
C ILE A 362 -3.88 22.80 9.08
N ALA A 363 -2.58 22.88 8.82
CA ALA A 363 -1.65 21.75 8.96
C ALA A 363 -1.59 21.23 10.42
N GLU A 364 -1.56 22.14 11.41
CA GLU A 364 -1.61 21.79 12.84
C GLU A 364 -2.90 21.07 13.27
N ARG A 365 -4.00 21.22 12.51
CA ARG A 365 -5.28 20.53 12.77
C ARG A 365 -5.36 19.16 12.10
N MET A 366 -4.39 18.75 11.28
CA MET A 366 -4.39 17.45 10.62
C MET A 366 -3.68 16.42 11.50
N ALA A 367 -4.44 15.51 12.08
CA ALA A 367 -3.91 14.52 13.03
C ALA A 367 -3.21 13.34 12.31
N ALA A 368 -3.72 12.95 11.13
CA ALA A 368 -3.12 11.96 10.26
C ALA A 368 -3.61 12.12 8.81
N HIS A 369 -2.84 11.53 7.90
CA HIS A 369 -3.18 11.38 6.49
C HIS A 369 -3.18 9.87 6.15
N ILE A 370 -4.23 9.40 5.50
CA ILE A 370 -4.36 8.04 4.99
C ILE A 370 -4.22 8.13 3.46
N SER A 371 -3.20 7.47 2.94
CA SER A 371 -2.87 7.44 1.52
C SER A 371 -3.12 6.04 0.96
N PHE A 372 -4.15 5.92 0.12
CA PHE A 372 -4.40 4.71 -0.66
C PHE A 372 -3.71 4.83 -2.03
N ASN A 373 -2.85 3.88 -2.37
CA ASN A 373 -2.21 3.76 -3.69
C ASN A 373 -1.57 5.07 -4.20
N GLY A 374 -0.92 5.80 -3.29
CA GLY A 374 -0.52 7.18 -3.51
C GLY A 374 0.47 7.35 -4.66
N ALA A 375 0.26 8.33 -5.54
CA ALA A 375 1.20 8.66 -6.62
C ALA A 375 2.37 9.52 -6.11
N ILE A 376 2.96 9.16 -4.95
CA ILE A 376 3.88 10.02 -4.17
C ILE A 376 5.23 10.21 -4.89
N SER A 377 5.66 9.24 -5.69
CA SER A 377 6.84 9.33 -6.57
C SER A 377 6.48 9.37 -8.06
N GLY A 378 5.20 9.60 -8.39
CA GLY A 378 4.69 9.71 -9.77
C GLY A 378 4.23 8.39 -10.39
N SER A 379 4.01 8.40 -11.70
CA SER A 379 3.58 7.26 -12.52
C SER A 379 4.16 7.37 -13.94
N ARG A 380 4.71 6.27 -14.49
CA ARG A 380 5.13 6.25 -15.91
C ARG A 380 3.96 6.30 -16.90
N VAL A 381 2.72 6.02 -16.47
CA VAL A 381 1.53 6.24 -17.31
C VAL A 381 1.34 7.73 -17.61
N ALA A 382 1.77 8.62 -16.69
CA ALA A 382 1.80 10.05 -16.95
C ALA A 382 2.90 10.44 -17.96
N THR A 383 4.08 9.82 -17.90
CA THR A 383 5.13 9.96 -18.93
C THR A 383 4.56 9.64 -20.32
N VAL A 384 3.85 8.53 -20.46
CA VAL A 384 3.26 8.08 -21.73
C VAL A 384 2.23 9.09 -22.26
N GLY A 385 1.33 9.57 -21.39
CA GLY A 385 0.35 10.60 -21.77
C GLY A 385 0.99 11.90 -22.28
N LEU A 386 2.17 12.27 -21.77
CA LEU A 386 2.89 13.46 -22.24
C LEU A 386 3.68 13.26 -23.52
N VAL A 387 4.17 12.05 -23.81
CA VAL A 387 4.78 11.76 -25.12
C VAL A 387 3.79 12.04 -26.24
N LEU A 388 2.52 11.69 -26.04
CA LEU A 388 1.42 12.07 -26.92
C LEU A 388 1.14 13.59 -26.86
N GLY A 389 0.96 14.15 -25.66
CA GLY A 389 0.64 15.57 -25.48
C GLY A 389 1.71 16.56 -25.95
N MET A 390 2.96 16.14 -26.11
CA MET A 390 4.06 16.94 -26.66
C MET A 390 4.30 16.68 -28.16
N ALA A 391 3.42 15.90 -28.82
CA ALA A 391 3.45 15.62 -30.26
C ALA A 391 4.79 15.08 -30.79
N ILE A 392 5.43 14.21 -30.01
CA ILE A 392 6.76 13.68 -30.32
C ILE A 392 6.67 12.69 -31.50
N SER A 393 7.59 12.82 -32.45
CA SER A 393 7.67 11.93 -33.61
C SER A 393 8.12 10.52 -33.19
N LEU A 394 7.16 9.61 -33.05
CA LEU A 394 7.38 8.20 -32.73
C LEU A 394 7.55 7.32 -33.98
N PRO A 395 8.34 6.23 -33.92
CA PRO A 395 8.23 5.12 -34.86
C PRO A 395 6.80 4.57 -34.90
N VAL A 396 6.33 4.07 -36.05
CA VAL A 396 4.93 3.61 -36.22
C VAL A 396 4.56 2.52 -35.20
N ASP A 397 5.44 1.53 -35.01
CA ASP A 397 5.18 0.42 -34.08
C ASP A 397 5.15 0.89 -32.62
N ALA A 398 6.04 1.81 -32.24
CA ALA A 398 6.05 2.45 -30.93
C ALA A 398 4.80 3.30 -30.69
N SER A 399 4.35 4.02 -31.73
CA SER A 399 3.14 4.83 -31.70
C SER A 399 1.93 3.97 -31.36
N ASN A 400 1.70 2.86 -32.09
CA ASN A 400 0.54 1.99 -31.87
C ASN A 400 0.42 1.51 -30.41
N VAL A 401 1.52 1.04 -29.82
CA VAL A 401 1.53 0.57 -28.41
C VAL A 401 1.24 1.71 -27.42
N ILE A 402 1.83 2.89 -27.64
CA ILE A 402 1.61 4.08 -26.81
C ILE A 402 0.16 4.60 -26.94
N CYS A 403 -0.41 4.59 -28.15
CA CYS A 403 -1.81 4.94 -28.42
C CYS A 403 -2.77 4.00 -27.68
N ASP A 404 -2.57 2.68 -27.83
CA ASP A 404 -3.44 1.67 -27.23
C ASP A 404 -3.40 1.76 -25.70
N MET A 405 -2.22 1.96 -25.10
CA MET A 405 -2.09 2.17 -23.66
C MET A 405 -2.79 3.43 -23.18
N PHE A 406 -2.66 4.55 -23.90
CA PHE A 406 -3.30 5.80 -23.51
C PHE A 406 -4.83 5.75 -23.68
N ASN A 407 -5.33 5.08 -24.71
CA ASN A 407 -6.76 4.79 -24.87
C ASN A 407 -7.28 3.95 -23.69
N VAL A 408 -6.57 2.89 -23.32
CA VAL A 408 -6.88 2.03 -22.17
C VAL A 408 -6.91 2.83 -20.87
N PHE A 409 -5.88 3.64 -20.60
CA PHE A 409 -5.79 4.51 -19.43
C PHE A 409 -6.93 5.52 -19.32
N LEU A 410 -7.34 6.10 -20.45
CA LEU A 410 -8.48 7.03 -20.50
C LEU A 410 -9.86 6.34 -20.51
N GLY A 411 -9.92 5.00 -20.48
CA GLY A 411 -11.16 4.23 -20.60
C GLY A 411 -11.83 4.31 -21.98
N ILE A 412 -11.09 4.76 -23.01
CA ILE A 412 -11.60 4.94 -24.37
C ILE A 412 -11.65 3.57 -25.05
N THR A 413 -12.82 2.94 -25.00
CA THR A 413 -13.08 1.65 -25.65
C THR A 413 -13.91 1.83 -26.92
N GLY A 414 -13.30 1.59 -28.08
CA GLY A 414 -13.98 1.58 -29.39
C GLY A 414 -13.31 2.41 -30.48
N ASN A 415 -13.76 2.20 -31.72
CA ASN A 415 -13.14 2.74 -32.95
C ASN A 415 -13.34 4.26 -33.20
N SER A 416 -13.99 5.01 -32.31
CA SER A 416 -14.48 6.37 -32.62
C SER A 416 -13.48 7.50 -32.38
N THR A 417 -12.45 7.29 -31.57
CA THR A 417 -11.42 8.30 -31.25
C THR A 417 -10.08 7.63 -30.93
N ASN A 418 -9.23 7.43 -31.94
CA ASN A 418 -7.83 7.14 -31.66
C ASN A 418 -7.20 8.40 -31.06
N SER A 419 -6.78 8.36 -29.79
CA SER A 419 -6.16 9.48 -29.08
C SER A 419 -4.94 10.06 -29.80
N CYS A 420 -4.21 9.26 -30.58
CA CYS A 420 -3.08 9.73 -31.39
C CYS A 420 -3.45 10.55 -32.63
N ASN A 421 -4.74 10.60 -33.00
CA ASN A 421 -5.27 11.49 -34.03
C ASN A 421 -6.05 12.69 -33.45
N ALA A 422 -6.10 12.81 -32.11
CA ALA A 422 -6.78 13.88 -31.41
C ALA A 422 -5.79 14.96 -30.92
N ASP A 423 -6.28 16.18 -30.68
CA ASP A 423 -5.46 17.24 -30.08
C ASP A 423 -5.25 16.96 -28.58
N THR A 424 -4.11 16.36 -28.26
CA THR A 424 -3.67 16.03 -26.91
C THR A 424 -2.78 17.11 -26.28
N SER A 425 -2.58 18.25 -26.94
CA SER A 425 -1.65 19.32 -26.50
C SER A 425 -1.98 19.89 -25.10
N TYR A 426 -3.24 19.81 -24.68
CA TYR A 426 -3.68 20.22 -23.35
C TYR A 426 -3.07 19.38 -22.22
N LEU A 427 -2.60 18.14 -22.48
CA LEU A 427 -1.99 17.27 -21.48
C LEU A 427 -0.67 17.87 -20.93
N ALA A 428 0.07 18.61 -21.76
CA ALA A 428 1.27 19.35 -21.34
C ALA A 428 0.99 20.50 -20.35
N ASN A 429 -0.29 20.84 -20.11
CA ASN A 429 -0.74 21.81 -19.10
C ASN A 429 -1.56 21.16 -17.97
N SER A 430 -1.68 19.83 -17.98
CA SER A 430 -2.45 19.02 -17.02
C SER A 430 -1.56 18.53 -15.86
N VAL A 431 -2.19 17.91 -14.85
CA VAL A 431 -1.48 17.30 -13.72
C VAL A 431 -0.53 16.16 -14.14
N LEU A 432 -0.66 15.61 -15.35
CA LEU A 432 0.24 14.56 -15.84
C LEU A 432 1.71 15.00 -15.86
N VAL A 433 2.01 16.28 -16.12
CA VAL A 433 3.39 16.80 -16.03
C VAL A 433 3.95 16.73 -14.61
N ASP A 434 3.10 16.94 -13.60
CA ASP A 434 3.50 16.83 -12.19
C ASP A 434 3.69 15.38 -11.72
N LEU A 435 3.10 14.43 -12.45
CA LEU A 435 3.10 12.99 -12.17
C LEU A 435 4.19 12.22 -12.92
N VAL A 436 4.94 12.86 -13.83
CA VAL A 436 6.18 12.26 -14.37
C VAL A 436 7.15 12.03 -13.21
N PRO A 437 7.70 10.83 -13.00
CA PRO A 437 8.52 10.53 -11.82
C PRO A 437 9.67 11.51 -11.58
N ALA A 438 10.34 12.04 -12.62
CA ALA A 438 11.33 13.11 -12.46
C ALA A 438 10.75 14.36 -11.80
N VAL A 439 9.64 14.86 -12.34
CA VAL A 439 9.01 16.10 -11.89
C VAL A 439 8.45 15.89 -10.49
N THR A 440 7.81 14.73 -10.25
CA THR A 440 7.36 14.36 -8.92
C THR A 440 8.52 14.32 -7.92
N GLN A 441 9.57 13.53 -8.15
CA GLN A 441 10.62 13.34 -7.16
C GLN A 441 11.55 14.55 -7.01
N THR A 442 11.86 15.29 -8.09
CA THR A 442 12.77 16.45 -8.05
C THR A 442 12.07 17.72 -7.59
N VAL A 443 10.83 18.00 -8.03
CA VAL A 443 10.12 19.24 -7.69
C VAL A 443 9.22 19.05 -6.47
N TRP A 444 8.44 17.98 -6.43
CA TRP A 444 7.43 17.76 -5.39
C TRP A 444 7.96 16.95 -4.19
N GLY A 445 8.89 16.01 -4.40
CA GLY A 445 9.52 15.19 -3.37
C GLY A 445 10.15 15.97 -2.20
N PRO A 446 10.86 17.10 -2.43
CA PRO A 446 11.37 17.95 -1.34
C PRO A 446 10.28 18.58 -0.46
N LEU A 447 9.06 18.72 -0.98
CA LEU A 447 7.88 19.14 -0.19
C LEU A 447 7.24 17.93 0.50
N VAL A 448 7.09 16.78 -0.17
CA VAL A 448 6.62 15.53 0.47
C VAL A 448 7.46 15.22 1.71
N ASN A 449 8.79 15.33 1.62
CA ASN A 449 9.72 15.12 2.74
C ASN A 449 9.64 16.16 3.87
N LYS A 450 8.86 17.23 3.70
CA LYS A 450 8.65 18.30 4.68
C LYS A 450 7.22 18.33 5.22
N THR A 451 6.37 17.36 4.87
CA THR A 451 5.00 17.35 5.41
C THR A 451 5.03 17.19 6.94
N PRO A 452 4.30 18.02 7.70
CA PRO A 452 4.19 17.85 9.14
C PRO A 452 3.20 16.74 9.51
N VAL A 453 2.34 16.31 8.57
CA VAL A 453 1.25 15.39 8.83
C VAL A 453 1.73 13.94 8.67
N PRO A 454 1.63 13.09 9.71
CA PRO A 454 1.99 11.70 9.60
C PRO A 454 1.05 10.98 8.61
N THR A 455 1.65 10.38 7.58
CA THR A 455 0.98 9.72 6.47
C THR A 455 1.12 8.20 6.60
N VAL A 456 -0.01 7.51 6.68
CA VAL A 456 -0.14 6.06 6.71
C VAL A 456 -0.52 5.59 5.32
N THR A 457 0.33 4.79 4.71
CA THR A 457 0.12 4.24 3.38
C THR A 457 -0.48 2.84 3.42
N PHE A 458 -1.47 2.65 2.55
CA PHE A 458 -2.06 1.40 2.12
C PHE A 458 -1.74 1.26 0.62
N ALA A 459 -0.97 0.24 0.23
CA ALA A 459 -0.37 0.16 -1.10
C ALA A 459 -0.73 -1.15 -1.83
N GLY A 460 -1.37 -1.04 -2.99
CA GLY A 460 -1.66 -2.11 -3.91
C GLY A 460 -0.46 -2.47 -4.78
N GLY A 461 -0.36 -3.76 -5.09
CA GLY A 461 0.58 -4.35 -6.04
C GLY A 461 -0.08 -5.55 -6.68
N HIS A 462 -0.91 -5.32 -7.70
CA HIS A 462 -1.67 -6.40 -8.32
C HIS A 462 -0.80 -7.18 -9.32
N PRO A 463 -0.52 -8.47 -9.08
CA PRO A 463 0.45 -9.26 -9.85
C PRO A 463 0.19 -9.34 -11.36
N ILE A 464 -1.07 -9.30 -11.79
CA ILE A 464 -1.49 -9.27 -13.21
C ILE A 464 -2.80 -8.48 -13.35
N GLY A 465 -2.77 -7.15 -13.16
CA GLY A 465 -3.99 -6.34 -13.28
C GLY A 465 -4.59 -6.44 -14.68
N GLY A 466 -5.90 -6.20 -14.82
CA GLY A 466 -6.67 -6.36 -16.09
C GLY A 466 -6.12 -5.58 -17.30
N TYR A 467 -5.15 -4.70 -17.06
CA TYR A 467 -4.41 -3.92 -18.04
C TYR A 467 -3.06 -4.55 -18.38
N VAL A 468 -3.06 -5.68 -19.11
CA VAL A 468 -1.86 -6.34 -19.70
C VAL A 468 -1.02 -5.39 -20.59
N VAL A 469 -1.53 -4.21 -20.91
CA VAL A 469 -0.85 -3.15 -21.64
C VAL A 469 -0.02 -2.25 -20.71
N THR A 470 -0.47 -1.92 -19.49
CA THR A 470 0.26 -0.99 -18.59
C THR A 470 1.43 -1.65 -17.86
N SER A 471 1.31 -2.94 -17.51
CA SER A 471 2.39 -3.72 -16.88
C SER A 471 3.67 -3.85 -17.72
N ARG A 472 3.60 -3.52 -19.03
CA ARG A 472 4.78 -3.45 -19.91
C ARG A 472 5.70 -2.29 -19.56
N PHE A 473 5.14 -1.19 -19.02
CA PHE A 473 5.80 0.10 -18.84
C PHE A 473 5.87 0.56 -17.38
N LEU A 474 5.33 -0.24 -16.44
CA LEU A 474 5.50 -0.05 -15.01
C LEU A 474 6.54 -1.08 -14.52
N PRO A 475 7.81 -0.68 -14.29
CA PRO A 475 8.84 -1.62 -13.85
C PRO A 475 8.66 -2.00 -12.37
N GLY A 476 8.76 -3.29 -12.07
CA GLY A 476 8.61 -3.84 -10.74
C GLY A 476 7.17 -4.19 -10.38
N VAL A 477 6.84 -4.17 -9.09
CA VAL A 477 5.47 -4.37 -8.62
C VAL A 477 4.66 -3.08 -8.85
N ASP A 478 3.47 -3.19 -9.43
CA ASP A 478 2.54 -2.08 -9.66
C ASP A 478 1.08 -2.50 -9.46
N ASP A 479 0.16 -1.53 -9.40
CA ASP A 479 -1.29 -1.75 -9.24
C ASP A 479 -2.11 -1.50 -10.53
N GLY A 480 -1.42 -1.43 -11.68
CA GLY A 480 -1.93 -1.03 -12.98
C GLY A 480 -1.70 0.45 -13.31
N VAL A 481 -1.37 1.30 -12.33
CA VAL A 481 -1.23 2.77 -12.50
C VAL A 481 0.03 3.33 -11.82
N VAL A 482 0.35 2.93 -10.59
CA VAL A 482 1.55 3.37 -9.86
C VAL A 482 2.42 2.18 -9.47
N THR A 483 3.74 2.37 -9.48
CA THR A 483 4.66 1.38 -8.92
C THR A 483 4.58 1.38 -7.39
N MET A 484 4.93 0.25 -6.79
CA MET A 484 4.93 0.08 -5.35
C MET A 484 5.85 1.11 -4.64
N ASP A 485 7.01 1.46 -5.21
CA ASP A 485 7.84 2.54 -4.67
C ASP A 485 7.12 3.90 -4.59
N SER A 486 6.24 4.20 -5.56
CA SER A 486 5.39 5.39 -5.51
C SER A 486 4.31 5.25 -4.43
N ALA A 487 3.58 4.13 -4.42
CA ALA A 487 2.54 3.86 -3.44
C ALA A 487 3.07 3.95 -1.99
N CYS A 488 4.18 3.26 -1.70
CA CYS A 488 4.86 3.24 -0.40
C CYS A 488 5.41 4.60 0.05
N GLY A 489 5.49 5.61 -0.82
CA GLY A 489 6.15 6.89 -0.51
C GLY A 489 7.67 6.75 -0.38
N ASN A 490 8.29 5.95 -1.25
CA ASN A 490 9.73 5.75 -1.28
C ASN A 490 10.43 6.86 -2.08
N PRO A 491 11.41 7.59 -1.50
CA PRO A 491 12.14 8.65 -2.19
C PRO A 491 13.27 8.15 -3.11
N ASN A 492 13.48 6.84 -3.23
CA ASN A 492 14.49 6.25 -4.11
C ASN A 492 14.24 6.68 -5.59
N PRO A 493 15.25 7.16 -6.33
CA PRO A 493 15.04 7.68 -7.68
C PRO A 493 14.50 6.63 -8.67
N VAL A 494 13.39 6.95 -9.34
CA VAL A 494 12.80 6.16 -10.43
C VAL A 494 13.44 6.51 -11.79
N GLN A 495 14.60 7.19 -11.80
CA GLN A 495 15.14 7.88 -12.97
C GLN A 495 16.67 7.94 -13.04
N PRO A 496 17.24 8.11 -14.26
CA PRO A 496 16.60 8.02 -15.57
C PRO A 496 16.74 6.59 -16.12
N GLY A 497 15.65 5.82 -16.12
CA GLY A 497 15.64 4.48 -16.72
C GLY A 497 14.61 3.52 -16.14
N LEU A 498 14.41 2.43 -16.88
CA LEU A 498 13.55 1.27 -16.57
C LEU A 498 14.14 0.40 -15.47
N PHE A 499 14.24 1.01 -14.30
CA PHE A 499 14.76 0.43 -13.08
C PHE A 499 13.64 0.47 -12.06
N ALA A 500 13.26 -0.65 -11.45
CA ALA A 500 12.56 -0.52 -10.17
C ALA A 500 13.55 0.15 -9.21
N PRO A 501 13.18 1.30 -8.60
CA PRO A 501 14.05 1.99 -7.67
C PRO A 501 14.54 1.03 -6.60
N SER A 502 13.62 0.26 -6.01
CA SER A 502 13.89 -0.68 -4.93
C SER A 502 13.79 -2.14 -5.34
N GLY A 503 14.59 -2.97 -4.68
CA GLY A 503 14.61 -4.40 -4.95
C GLY A 503 15.26 -5.23 -3.86
N VAL A 504 15.30 -6.54 -4.10
CA VAL A 504 15.85 -7.56 -3.20
C VAL A 504 16.66 -8.58 -3.99
N THR A 505 17.74 -9.07 -3.38
CA THR A 505 18.38 -10.31 -3.85
C THR A 505 17.79 -11.48 -3.09
N VAL A 506 17.23 -12.48 -3.78
CA VAL A 506 16.63 -13.68 -3.16
C VAL A 506 17.57 -14.89 -3.20
N PHE A 507 17.38 -15.86 -2.28
CA PHE A 507 18.19 -17.09 -2.25
C PHE A 507 17.94 -17.99 -3.46
N SER A 508 16.72 -17.97 -4.00
CA SER A 508 16.35 -18.71 -5.19
C SER A 508 15.04 -18.16 -5.77
N MET A 509 15.03 -17.88 -7.07
CA MET A 509 13.85 -17.44 -7.82
C MET A 509 12.64 -18.32 -7.54
N ILE A 510 12.82 -19.64 -7.57
CA ILE A 510 11.80 -20.68 -7.37
C ILE A 510 11.08 -20.63 -6.01
N LYS A 511 11.59 -19.84 -5.05
CA LYS A 511 11.01 -19.62 -3.72
C LYS A 511 10.41 -18.21 -3.55
N ALA A 512 10.70 -17.29 -4.46
CA ALA A 512 10.16 -15.93 -4.48
C ALA A 512 8.81 -15.84 -5.21
N PHE A 513 8.38 -16.91 -5.89
CA PHE A 513 7.11 -16.95 -6.62
C PHE A 513 6.01 -17.70 -5.88
N ASP A 514 4.80 -17.17 -5.98
CA ASP A 514 3.56 -17.80 -5.53
C ASP A 514 3.19 -19.00 -6.43
N MET A 515 2.62 -20.06 -5.84
CA MET A 515 2.36 -21.34 -6.51
C MET A 515 0.95 -21.85 -6.19
N THR A 516 0.11 -21.99 -7.23
CA THR A 516 -1.25 -22.51 -7.10
C THR A 516 -1.29 -24.04 -7.11
N GLY A 517 -2.24 -24.62 -6.36
CA GLY A 517 -2.28 -26.07 -6.08
C GLY A 517 -2.83 -26.98 -7.18
N PHE A 518 -3.40 -26.43 -8.26
CA PHE A 518 -4.00 -27.19 -9.37
C PHE A 518 -3.13 -27.13 -10.63
N GLY A 519 -2.95 -28.28 -11.29
CA GLY A 519 -1.82 -28.49 -12.20
C GLY A 519 -1.81 -27.64 -13.48
N GLY A 520 -0.61 -27.40 -13.99
CA GLY A 520 -0.35 -26.98 -15.38
C GLY A 520 -0.66 -25.52 -15.75
N ARG A 521 -1.37 -24.77 -14.91
CA ARG A 521 -1.55 -23.31 -15.09
C ARG A 521 -1.17 -22.52 -13.84
N LEU A 522 0.10 -22.13 -13.87
CA LEU A 522 0.66 -21.03 -13.12
C LEU A 522 0.05 -19.68 -13.58
N VAL A 523 -1.23 -19.43 -13.28
CA VAL A 523 -1.94 -18.21 -13.70
C VAL A 523 -1.23 -16.95 -13.19
N ARG A 524 -0.69 -16.98 -11.97
CA ARG A 524 0.06 -15.87 -11.37
C ARG A 524 1.46 -15.63 -11.99
N ASN A 525 2.09 -16.59 -12.67
CA ASN A 525 3.57 -16.62 -12.70
C ASN A 525 4.24 -15.89 -13.88
N SER A 526 3.72 -15.94 -15.12
CA SER A 526 4.42 -15.29 -16.25
C SER A 526 4.33 -13.75 -16.22
N GLY A 527 3.17 -13.20 -15.81
CA GLY A 527 2.97 -11.75 -15.70
C GLY A 527 3.79 -11.14 -14.57
N VAL A 528 3.77 -11.78 -13.38
CA VAL A 528 4.61 -11.42 -12.23
C VAL A 528 6.08 -11.50 -12.58
N LEU A 529 6.51 -12.56 -13.25
CA LEU A 529 7.90 -12.72 -13.68
C LEU A 529 8.36 -11.58 -14.59
N THR A 530 7.53 -11.11 -15.54
CA THR A 530 7.84 -9.95 -16.38
C THR A 530 7.85 -8.65 -15.55
N ALA A 531 6.84 -8.41 -14.72
CA ALA A 531 6.76 -7.21 -13.89
C ALA A 531 7.97 -7.10 -12.93
N GLU A 532 8.28 -8.17 -12.21
CA GLU A 532 9.44 -8.26 -11.31
C GLU A 532 10.80 -8.28 -12.02
N LYS A 533 10.87 -8.61 -13.33
CA LYS A 533 12.11 -8.61 -14.14
C LYS A 533 12.22 -7.48 -15.15
N ASN A 534 11.30 -6.52 -15.17
CA ASN A 534 11.44 -5.24 -15.90
C ASN A 534 12.48 -4.35 -15.18
N LEU A 535 13.68 -4.91 -15.08
CA LEU A 535 14.84 -4.52 -14.31
C LEU A 535 16.05 -4.69 -15.23
N LYS A 536 16.38 -3.62 -15.94
CA LYS A 536 17.80 -3.41 -16.20
C LYS A 536 18.46 -3.31 -14.80
N VAL A 537 19.64 -3.88 -14.57
CA VAL A 537 20.38 -3.66 -13.31
C VAL A 537 21.83 -3.46 -13.73
N PRO A 538 22.57 -2.48 -13.17
CA PRO A 538 23.98 -2.27 -13.55
C PRO A 538 24.86 -3.52 -13.33
N PHE A 539 24.40 -4.49 -12.53
CA PHE A 539 24.99 -5.81 -12.40
C PHE A 539 23.92 -6.87 -12.67
N PRO A 540 23.96 -7.59 -13.82
CA PRO A 540 22.98 -8.63 -14.11
C PRO A 540 23.17 -9.81 -13.14
N THR A 541 22.36 -9.84 -12.08
CA THR A 541 22.25 -11.00 -11.19
C THR A 541 20.87 -11.63 -11.42
N PRO A 542 20.78 -12.94 -11.72
CA PRO A 542 19.50 -13.60 -12.02
C PRO A 542 18.64 -13.84 -10.76
N LEU A 543 18.97 -13.19 -9.65
CA LEU A 543 18.37 -13.32 -8.33
C LEU A 543 17.90 -11.97 -7.76
N TYR A 544 18.05 -10.86 -8.51
CA TYR A 544 17.53 -9.55 -8.13
C TYR A 544 16.10 -9.40 -8.66
N LEU A 545 15.18 -9.06 -7.76
CA LEU A 545 13.76 -8.86 -8.02
C LEU A 545 13.34 -7.48 -7.52
N ALA A 546 12.27 -6.93 -8.10
CA ALA A 546 11.62 -5.76 -7.54
C ALA A 546 11.03 -6.08 -6.17
N ALA A 547 11.00 -5.10 -5.28
CA ALA A 547 10.53 -5.30 -3.91
C ALA A 547 9.19 -4.59 -3.68
N ALA A 548 8.42 -5.11 -2.72
CA ALA A 548 7.20 -4.47 -2.25
C ALA A 548 7.53 -3.33 -1.25
N CYS A 549 6.53 -2.81 -0.51
CA CYS A 549 6.80 -1.93 0.63
C CYS A 549 7.74 -2.58 1.68
N SER A 550 7.73 -3.92 1.75
CA SER A 550 8.66 -4.71 2.55
C SER A 550 9.56 -5.55 1.62
N PRO A 551 10.88 -5.64 1.86
CA PRO A 551 11.74 -6.56 1.12
C PRO A 551 11.39 -8.02 1.39
N TRP A 552 10.82 -8.31 2.56
CA TRP A 552 10.63 -9.68 3.07
C TRP A 552 9.28 -10.30 2.71
N LEU A 553 8.42 -9.58 2.00
CA LEU A 553 7.06 -10.02 1.68
C LEU A 553 6.71 -9.69 0.22
N SER A 554 6.18 -10.66 -0.51
CA SER A 554 5.50 -10.40 -1.79
C SER A 554 4.26 -9.54 -1.56
N PRO A 555 3.67 -8.94 -2.61
CA PRO A 555 2.37 -8.28 -2.50
C PRO A 555 1.27 -9.20 -1.92
N THR A 556 1.35 -10.51 -2.20
CA THR A 556 0.47 -11.56 -1.67
C THR A 556 0.75 -11.94 -0.20
N GLY A 557 1.67 -11.26 0.49
CA GLY A 557 2.04 -11.60 1.88
C GLY A 557 2.92 -12.82 2.06
N MET A 558 3.35 -13.44 0.96
CA MET A 558 4.23 -14.59 0.97
C MET A 558 5.62 -14.17 1.45
N VAL A 559 6.14 -14.85 2.46
CA VAL A 559 7.44 -14.52 3.05
C VAL A 559 8.56 -14.89 2.06
N LEU A 560 9.32 -13.87 1.66
CA LEU A 560 10.38 -13.95 0.66
C LEU A 560 11.73 -14.33 1.30
N PRO A 561 12.48 -15.28 0.72
CA PRO A 561 13.80 -15.66 1.21
C PRO A 561 14.85 -14.68 0.68
N VAL A 562 15.00 -13.55 1.38
CA VAL A 562 15.92 -12.46 1.02
C VAL A 562 17.35 -12.74 1.49
N VAL A 563 18.30 -12.76 0.55
CA VAL A 563 19.75 -12.71 0.79
C VAL A 563 20.18 -11.29 1.17
N TYR A 564 19.66 -10.29 0.45
CA TYR A 564 20.08 -8.91 0.62
C TYR A 564 18.94 -7.93 0.35
N ALA A 565 18.62 -7.11 1.35
CA ALA A 565 17.56 -6.10 1.35
C ALA A 565 18.10 -4.67 1.09
N TRP A 566 19.25 -4.57 0.42
CA TRP A 566 19.83 -3.33 -0.13
C TRP A 566 19.90 -2.14 0.85
N ALA A 567 20.21 -2.44 2.11
CA ALA A 567 20.08 -1.51 3.23
C ALA A 567 20.85 -0.20 3.08
N SER A 568 20.15 0.92 3.28
CA SER A 568 20.72 2.28 3.18
C SER A 568 21.33 2.59 1.80
N THR A 569 20.88 1.92 0.74
CA THR A 569 21.23 2.22 -0.65
C THR A 569 20.04 2.85 -1.39
N PRO A 570 20.22 3.40 -2.60
CA PRO A 570 19.12 3.81 -3.47
C PRO A 570 18.17 2.67 -3.89
N HIS A 571 18.45 1.42 -3.51
CA HIS A 571 17.61 0.26 -3.77
C HIS A 571 16.89 -0.28 -2.52
N ASP A 572 16.94 0.42 -1.38
CA ASP A 572 16.30 -0.03 -0.13
C ASP A 572 14.75 0.15 -0.20
N PRO A 573 13.95 -0.92 -0.27
CA PRO A 573 12.47 -0.82 -0.30
C PRO A 573 11.85 -0.32 1.00
N ARG A 574 12.64 -0.12 2.06
CA ARG A 574 12.19 0.39 3.36
C ARG A 574 12.42 1.90 3.51
N ASN A 575 13.05 2.53 2.53
CA ASN A 575 13.28 3.96 2.55
C ASN A 575 11.95 4.71 2.37
N ARG A 576 11.72 5.77 3.15
CA ARG A 576 10.46 6.54 3.15
C ARG A 576 10.76 8.01 3.22
N TYR A 577 9.88 8.81 2.62
CA TYR A 577 9.82 10.23 2.93
C TYR A 577 9.56 10.42 4.43
N HIS A 578 10.10 11.48 5.02
CA HIS A 578 9.82 11.80 6.42
C HIS A 578 8.31 11.87 6.68
N ASN A 579 7.89 11.40 7.85
CA ASN A 579 6.48 11.24 8.25
C ASN A 579 5.62 10.32 7.36
N HIS A 580 6.19 9.56 6.42
CA HIS A 580 5.45 8.55 5.64
C HIS A 580 5.78 7.13 6.14
N TYR A 581 4.73 6.34 6.38
CA TYR A 581 4.83 4.98 6.91
C TYR A 581 4.03 4.02 6.04
N SER A 582 4.66 2.95 5.53
CA SER A 582 3.89 1.82 4.99
C SER A 582 3.27 1.03 6.13
N PHE A 583 1.99 0.68 5.97
CA PHE A 583 1.27 -0.10 6.96
C PHE A 583 0.72 -1.40 6.38
N VAL A 584 -0.04 -1.30 5.29
CA VAL A 584 -0.58 -2.44 4.56
C VAL A 584 -0.02 -2.46 3.15
N GLN A 585 0.37 -3.64 2.68
CA GLN A 585 0.51 -3.93 1.26
C GLN A 585 -0.54 -4.96 0.85
N SER A 586 -1.17 -4.72 -0.29
CA SER A 586 -2.26 -5.52 -0.83
C SER A 586 -1.94 -5.97 -2.25
N ILE A 587 -2.73 -6.92 -2.72
CA ILE A 587 -2.80 -7.34 -4.12
C ILE A 587 -3.93 -6.63 -4.88
N ALA A 588 -4.44 -5.51 -4.37
CA ALA A 588 -5.51 -4.76 -5.01
C ALA A 588 -5.01 -4.07 -6.30
N GLU A 589 -5.86 -4.03 -7.33
CA GLU A 589 -5.70 -3.05 -8.41
C GLU A 589 -5.96 -1.62 -7.92
N HIS A 590 -5.37 -0.63 -8.59
CA HIS A 590 -5.51 0.79 -8.30
C HIS A 590 -6.97 1.26 -8.20
N SER A 591 -7.89 0.59 -8.91
CA SER A 591 -9.31 0.94 -8.94
C SER A 591 -10.05 0.61 -7.65
N HIS A 592 -9.55 -0.33 -6.83
CA HIS A 592 -10.26 -0.82 -5.66
C HIS A 592 -10.18 0.15 -4.47
N ASP A 593 -9.02 0.69 -4.09
CA ASP A 593 -8.99 1.59 -2.92
C ASP A 593 -9.54 3.00 -3.23
N GLY A 594 -9.87 3.29 -4.49
CA GLY A 594 -10.67 4.45 -4.91
C GLY A 594 -12.17 4.14 -4.96
N GLY A 595 -13.03 5.06 -4.53
CA GLY A 595 -14.47 4.81 -4.39
C GLY A 595 -15.30 4.77 -5.70
N LYS A 596 -14.65 4.67 -6.88
CA LYS A 596 -15.32 4.67 -8.20
C LYS A 596 -15.52 3.28 -8.82
N ALA A 597 -14.76 2.26 -8.41
CA ALA A 597 -15.11 0.89 -8.81
C ALA A 597 -16.50 0.51 -8.25
N ASP A 598 -17.19 -0.44 -8.89
CA ASP A 598 -18.45 -0.98 -8.37
C ASP A 598 -18.20 -1.67 -7.02
N TRP A 599 -18.47 -0.92 -5.94
CA TRP A 599 -18.18 -1.27 -4.55
C TRP A 599 -19.46 -1.55 -3.76
N PRO A 600 -19.45 -2.53 -2.83
CA PRO A 600 -18.41 -3.55 -2.64
C PRO A 600 -18.39 -4.54 -3.82
N SER A 601 -17.44 -5.47 -3.84
CA SER A 601 -17.53 -6.66 -4.69
C SER A 601 -18.92 -7.29 -4.49
N THR A 602 -19.70 -7.33 -5.58
CA THR A 602 -21.13 -7.65 -5.63
C THR A 602 -22.05 -6.81 -4.73
N LEU A 603 -22.77 -5.86 -5.36
CA LEU A 603 -23.80 -5.01 -4.75
C LEU A 603 -24.79 -5.80 -3.88
N GLY A 604 -24.76 -5.54 -2.58
CA GLY A 604 -25.76 -6.01 -1.61
C GLY A 604 -25.40 -7.30 -0.86
N ASP A 605 -24.24 -7.90 -1.10
CA ASP A 605 -23.79 -9.03 -0.30
C ASP A 605 -23.40 -8.60 1.13
N PRO A 606 -23.71 -9.41 2.16
CA PRO A 606 -23.31 -9.11 3.54
C PRO A 606 -21.79 -9.04 3.68
N ALA A 607 -21.26 -8.22 4.57
CA ALA A 607 -19.82 -8.11 4.82
C ALA A 607 -19.15 -9.41 5.36
N SER A 608 -19.93 -10.46 5.65
CA SER A 608 -19.44 -11.82 5.94
C SER A 608 -19.11 -12.63 4.68
N THR A 609 -19.53 -12.15 3.50
CA THR A 609 -19.18 -12.73 2.21
C THR A 609 -17.71 -12.45 1.93
N GLN A 610 -17.01 -13.46 1.40
CA GLN A 610 -15.63 -13.30 0.96
C GLN A 610 -15.59 -12.24 -0.15
N ARG A 611 -14.64 -11.31 -0.05
CA ARG A 611 -14.48 -10.26 -1.07
C ARG A 611 -13.36 -10.68 -2.03
N HIS A 612 -13.35 -10.08 -3.22
CA HIS A 612 -12.40 -10.43 -4.25
C HIS A 612 -11.89 -9.18 -4.96
N TYR A 613 -10.58 -9.08 -5.18
CA TYR A 613 -9.98 -8.13 -6.13
C TYR A 613 -9.95 -8.67 -7.57
N LEU A 614 -10.51 -9.87 -7.82
CA LEU A 614 -10.48 -10.53 -9.13
C LEU A 614 -11.88 -10.86 -9.65
N PHE A 615 -12.11 -10.52 -10.92
CA PHE A 615 -13.34 -10.84 -11.68
C PHE A 615 -13.63 -12.35 -11.85
N PHE A 616 -12.70 -13.23 -11.47
CA PHE A 616 -12.80 -14.68 -11.68
C PHE A 616 -13.24 -15.49 -10.44
N GLY A 617 -13.51 -14.83 -9.30
CA GLY A 617 -14.10 -15.47 -8.12
C GLY A 617 -13.14 -16.29 -7.25
N ASP A 618 -11.83 -16.19 -7.48
CA ASP A 618 -10.82 -16.70 -6.54
C ASP A 618 -10.67 -15.75 -5.35
N ASP A 619 -10.67 -16.27 -4.11
CA ASP A 619 -10.42 -15.52 -2.87
C ASP A 619 -9.04 -14.85 -2.92
N ASN A 620 -9.01 -13.53 -3.05
CA ASN A 620 -7.78 -12.81 -3.36
C ASN A 620 -7.71 -11.47 -2.62
N LEU A 621 -7.74 -11.53 -1.29
CA LEU A 621 -7.59 -10.38 -0.37
C LEU A 621 -6.35 -10.55 0.51
N GLU A 622 -5.20 -10.86 -0.07
CA GLU A 622 -3.99 -11.31 0.65
C GLU A 622 -3.24 -10.12 1.32
N GLU A 623 -4.01 -9.33 2.07
CA GLU A 623 -3.68 -8.12 2.80
C GLU A 623 -2.64 -8.41 3.89
N SER A 624 -1.53 -7.69 3.80
CA SER A 624 -0.32 -8.02 4.53
C SER A 624 0.25 -6.79 5.21
N ARG A 625 0.76 -6.97 6.42
CA ARG A 625 1.50 -5.90 7.11
C ARG A 625 2.81 -5.62 6.36
N ALA A 626 3.17 -4.34 6.23
CA ALA A 626 4.44 -3.89 5.64
C ALA A 626 5.11 -2.82 6.53
N VAL A 627 5.10 -3.02 7.84
CA VAL A 627 5.59 -2.09 8.85
C VAL A 627 7.05 -2.37 9.18
N THR A 628 7.93 -1.50 8.70
CA THR A 628 9.37 -1.60 8.96
C THR A 628 9.91 -0.56 9.95
N ASP A 629 9.03 0.32 10.43
CA ASP A 629 9.30 1.33 11.46
C ASP A 629 8.21 1.27 12.54
N SER A 630 8.59 0.96 13.78
CA SER A 630 7.68 0.85 14.92
C SER A 630 7.07 2.19 15.34
N THR A 631 7.62 3.32 14.90
CA THR A 631 7.09 4.64 15.25
C THR A 631 5.71 4.91 14.67
N ILE A 632 5.26 4.12 13.68
CA ILE A 632 3.87 4.12 13.21
C ILE A 632 2.84 3.81 14.33
N TYR A 633 3.27 3.08 15.37
CA TYR A 633 2.44 2.74 16.53
C TYR A 633 2.54 3.76 17.68
N THR A 634 3.24 4.89 17.48
CA THR A 634 3.40 5.92 18.52
C THR A 634 2.07 6.54 18.95
N ARG A 635 1.97 6.77 20.26
CA ARG A 635 0.75 7.23 20.94
C ARG A 635 0.76 8.76 21.13
N THR A 636 0.95 9.49 20.04
CA THR A 636 1.33 10.91 20.09
C THR A 636 0.65 11.82 19.07
N ILE A 637 -0.32 11.36 18.27
CA ILE A 637 -0.96 12.25 17.26
C ILE A 637 -1.83 13.35 17.91
N ASP A 638 -2.21 13.19 19.18
CA ASP A 638 -2.77 14.26 19.99
C ASP A 638 -2.49 14.09 21.49
N THR A 639 -2.84 15.12 22.26
CA THR A 639 -2.70 15.15 23.73
C THR A 639 -3.62 14.15 24.47
N ASN A 640 -4.51 13.46 23.76
CA ASN A 640 -5.42 12.47 24.35
C ASN A 640 -4.80 11.06 24.42
N GLY A 641 -3.62 10.86 23.83
CA GLY A 641 -2.95 9.58 23.71
C GLY A 641 -3.50 8.76 22.55
N THR A 642 -3.76 9.40 21.42
CA THR A 642 -4.23 8.71 20.22
C THR A 642 -3.04 8.12 19.46
N HIS A 643 -3.15 6.87 19.00
CA HIS A 643 -2.15 6.24 18.13
C HIS A 643 -2.32 6.72 16.70
N LEU A 644 -1.20 6.84 15.96
CA LEU A 644 -1.27 7.02 14.51
C LEU A 644 -1.92 5.78 13.88
N VAL A 645 -1.37 4.59 14.13
CA VAL A 645 -2.00 3.31 13.86
C VAL A 645 -1.99 2.45 15.13
N LYS A 646 -3.06 1.70 15.40
CA LYS A 646 -3.06 0.65 16.43
C LYS A 646 -2.40 -0.62 15.89
N PRO A 647 -1.58 -1.33 16.68
CA PRO A 647 -1.07 -2.66 16.30
C PRO A 647 -2.21 -3.60 15.87
N VAL A 648 -2.03 -4.28 14.74
CA VAL A 648 -2.99 -5.25 14.19
C VAL A 648 -2.38 -6.65 14.27
N PRO A 649 -3.14 -7.67 14.72
CA PRO A 649 -2.65 -9.04 14.73
C PRO A 649 -2.38 -9.56 13.31
N VAL A 650 -1.31 -10.35 13.20
CA VAL A 650 -0.86 -11.02 11.97
C VAL A 650 -0.85 -12.53 12.21
N ARG A 651 -1.24 -13.33 11.22
CA ARG A 651 -1.35 -14.79 11.33
C ARG A 651 -0.48 -15.49 10.28
N GLU A 652 0.16 -16.57 10.68
CA GLU A 652 0.91 -17.42 9.75
C GLU A 652 -0.07 -18.40 9.07
N PHE A 653 -0.17 -18.29 7.75
CA PHE A 653 -0.81 -19.27 6.90
C PHE A 653 0.26 -20.02 6.10
N VAL A 654 0.10 -21.34 5.95
CA VAL A 654 0.98 -22.17 5.12
C VAL A 654 0.18 -22.88 4.05
N ARG A 655 0.59 -22.69 2.80
CA ARG A 655 0.11 -23.47 1.64
C ARG A 655 1.25 -24.32 1.10
N GLY A 656 0.97 -25.53 0.66
CA GLY A 656 2.03 -26.40 0.16
C GLY A 656 1.56 -27.75 -0.34
N ARG A 657 2.53 -28.57 -0.75
CA ARG A 657 2.30 -29.98 -1.04
C ARG A 657 3.27 -30.83 -0.27
N GLN A 658 2.77 -31.83 0.47
CA GLN A 658 3.59 -32.71 1.31
C GLN A 658 3.42 -34.19 0.95
N VAL A 659 4.44 -34.99 1.24
CA VAL A 659 4.41 -36.45 1.19
C VAL A 659 4.61 -37.01 2.60
N GLY A 660 3.81 -38.01 2.96
CA GLY A 660 3.96 -38.77 4.20
C GLY A 660 4.53 -40.17 3.93
N PHE A 661 5.33 -40.70 4.85
CA PHE A 661 5.82 -42.08 4.80
C PHE A 661 6.29 -42.57 6.18
N ASN A 662 6.37 -43.88 6.38
CA ASN A 662 6.81 -44.51 7.63
C ASN A 662 8.23 -45.09 7.47
N LEU A 663 9.09 -44.88 8.46
CA LEU A 663 10.42 -45.49 8.56
C LEU A 663 10.54 -46.40 9.79
N PRO A 664 11.31 -47.51 9.73
CA PRO A 664 11.53 -48.40 10.86
C PRO A 664 12.56 -47.85 11.89
N PHE A 665 13.05 -46.62 11.71
CA PHE A 665 14.01 -45.97 12.60
C PHE A 665 13.76 -44.46 12.71
N LYS A 666 14.21 -43.88 13.83
CA LYS A 666 13.96 -42.47 14.16
C LYS A 666 14.88 -41.54 13.37
N ILE A 667 14.33 -40.78 12.42
CA ILE A 667 14.97 -39.59 11.85
C ILE A 667 14.45 -38.32 12.57
N LYS A 668 15.27 -37.26 12.63
CA LYS A 668 14.86 -35.93 13.08
C LYS A 668 13.65 -35.45 12.27
N GLY A 669 12.64 -34.89 12.94
CA GLY A 669 11.42 -34.39 12.30
C GLY A 669 10.40 -35.48 11.90
N CYS A 670 10.52 -36.71 12.42
CA CYS A 670 9.49 -37.75 12.27
C CYS A 670 8.89 -38.09 13.64
N ARG A 671 7.56 -38.25 13.70
CA ARG A 671 6.83 -38.63 14.92
C ARG A 671 6.80 -40.15 15.06
N GLN A 672 6.80 -40.67 16.28
CA GLN A 672 6.62 -42.11 16.49
C GLN A 672 5.19 -42.51 16.08
N ASP A 673 5.07 -43.62 15.37
CA ASP A 673 3.81 -44.16 14.85
C ASP A 673 3.74 -45.67 15.17
N GLY A 674 3.10 -45.99 16.30
CA GLY A 674 3.10 -47.33 16.87
C GLY A 674 4.44 -47.72 17.53
N LEU A 675 4.69 -49.04 17.62
CA LEU A 675 5.81 -49.60 18.40
C LEU A 675 7.16 -49.61 17.66
N ALA A 676 7.15 -49.61 16.33
CA ALA A 676 8.35 -49.86 15.51
C ALA A 676 8.56 -48.85 14.36
N ASN A 677 7.58 -47.98 14.08
CA ASN A 677 7.66 -47.05 12.95
C ASN A 677 7.71 -45.59 13.41
N TYR A 678 8.23 -44.75 12.53
CA TYR A 678 8.25 -43.30 12.66
C TYR A 678 7.64 -42.70 11.39
N TYR A 679 6.52 -42.01 11.54
CA TYR A 679 5.86 -41.29 10.46
C TYR A 679 6.56 -39.96 10.20
N CYS A 680 7.04 -39.79 8.98
CA CYS A 680 7.72 -38.61 8.46
C CYS A 680 6.79 -37.85 7.52
N LYS A 681 6.88 -36.52 7.53
CA LYS A 681 6.35 -35.63 6.50
C LYS A 681 7.49 -34.87 5.84
N ARG A 682 7.43 -34.64 4.53
CA ARG A 682 8.36 -33.81 3.77
C ARG A 682 7.59 -32.93 2.79
N TRP A 683 8.03 -31.68 2.63
CA TRP A 683 7.42 -30.74 1.69
C TRP A 683 8.02 -30.93 0.30
N LEU A 684 7.19 -31.16 -0.71
CA LEU A 684 7.59 -31.04 -2.11
C LEU A 684 7.83 -29.56 -2.42
N TRP A 685 6.89 -28.72 -2.00
CA TRP A 685 7.00 -27.26 -1.97
C TRP A 685 6.16 -26.72 -0.81
N LYS A 686 6.52 -25.53 -0.31
CA LYS A 686 5.85 -24.84 0.79
C LYS A 686 5.94 -23.33 0.57
N ARG A 687 4.86 -22.60 0.87
CA ARG A 687 4.79 -21.15 1.03
C ARG A 687 4.23 -20.81 2.39
N THR A 688 4.79 -19.77 2.99
CA THR A 688 4.32 -19.18 4.24
C THR A 688 3.84 -17.76 3.91
N TYR A 689 2.68 -17.37 4.42
CA TYR A 689 2.06 -16.07 4.23
C TYR A 689 1.75 -15.46 5.59
N HIS A 690 2.09 -14.19 5.80
CA HIS A 690 1.86 -13.48 7.06
C HIS A 690 0.77 -12.42 6.84
N LEU A 691 -0.47 -12.87 6.92
CA LEU A 691 -1.66 -12.10 6.54
C LEU A 691 -2.28 -11.43 7.77
N LEU A 692 -2.93 -10.28 7.56
CA LEU A 692 -3.65 -9.57 8.61
C LEU A 692 -4.83 -10.40 9.12
N ASP A 693 -5.22 -10.24 10.39
CA ASP A 693 -6.35 -11.01 10.93
C ASP A 693 -7.68 -10.67 10.22
N ASN A 694 -8.42 -11.72 9.86
CA ASN A 694 -9.65 -11.69 9.03
C ASN A 694 -9.45 -11.05 7.65
N TRP A 695 -8.27 -11.23 7.03
CA TRP A 695 -7.98 -10.77 5.67
C TRP A 695 -9.02 -11.25 4.65
N GLU A 696 -9.60 -12.44 4.83
CA GLU A 696 -10.59 -13.06 3.94
C GLU A 696 -11.87 -12.22 3.77
N GLN A 697 -12.11 -11.28 4.67
CA GLN A 697 -13.33 -10.47 4.77
C GLN A 697 -13.03 -8.95 4.79
N LYS A 698 -11.75 -8.58 4.81
CA LYS A 698 -11.25 -7.21 4.92
C LYS A 698 -10.41 -6.85 3.70
N GLN A 699 -10.20 -5.55 3.52
CA GLN A 699 -9.54 -4.91 2.39
C GLN A 699 -8.77 -3.72 2.98
N SER A 700 -7.80 -3.16 2.26
CA SER A 700 -6.91 -2.12 2.80
C SER A 700 -7.68 -0.98 3.52
N SER A 701 -8.78 -0.51 2.93
CA SER A 701 -9.63 0.55 3.51
C SER A 701 -10.29 0.17 4.84
N HIS A 702 -10.62 -1.11 5.05
CA HIS A 702 -11.19 -1.59 6.31
C HIS A 702 -10.23 -1.39 7.48
N TYR A 703 -8.96 -1.75 7.29
CA TYR A 703 -7.91 -1.59 8.29
C TYR A 703 -7.66 -0.10 8.61
N ALA A 704 -7.83 0.80 7.63
CA ALA A 704 -7.71 2.23 7.85
C ALA A 704 -8.73 2.77 8.87
N TYR A 705 -10.03 2.50 8.66
CA TYR A 705 -11.11 2.99 9.55
C TYR A 705 -11.13 2.29 10.91
N GLU A 706 -10.60 1.06 11.00
CA GLU A 706 -10.56 0.27 12.23
C GLU A 706 -9.36 0.62 13.14
N PHE A 707 -8.19 0.94 12.58
CA PHE A 707 -6.94 1.03 13.36
C PHE A 707 -6.25 2.39 13.33
N VAL A 708 -6.48 3.26 12.34
CA VAL A 708 -5.84 4.58 12.28
C VAL A 708 -6.51 5.55 13.25
N GLY A 709 -5.74 6.38 13.95
CA GLY A 709 -6.26 7.52 14.72
C GLY A 709 -7.12 7.16 15.94
N ARG A 710 -6.80 6.10 16.69
CA ARG A 710 -7.57 5.64 17.88
C ARG A 710 -6.70 5.50 19.15
N ARG A 711 -7.27 5.69 20.34
CA ARG A 711 -6.60 5.70 21.66
C ARG A 711 -6.35 4.33 22.30
#